data_AF-A0A2I2DT89-F1
#
_entry.id   AF-A0A2I2DT89-F1
#
_cell.length_a   1.000
_cell.length_b   1.000
_cell.length_c   1.000
_cell.angle_alpha   90.00
_cell.angle_beta   90.00
_cell.angle_gamma   90.00
#
_symmetry.space_group_name_H-M   'P 1'
#
loop_
_entity.id
_entity.type
_entity.pdbx_description
1 polymer ?
#
loop_
_entity_poly.entity_id
_entity_poly.type
_entity_poly.pdbx_seq_one_letter_code
_entity_poly.pdbx_strand_id
1 'polypeptide(L)'
;MVYSQTITIPDTNLKNILISTNTIDTNGDDIPDTYIDINNDGEIQLIEAEAVTNLIFQGNPNILDITGLESFINLTKLNFGNTYFFDHTDLSTAPTNFDFTSLTKLESLILNHAESIKLKNINISGLENLRTLELVNIRPNDFYSESDRFTNVNLSGCINLENFSYYNSFLNIDFCQIPNLKNLNCSYLEGGEPEIFDFSCLSKLEVLDISENFIDKLILKNGSILNNITHNYIGSGPAYPFPNFICLDDILEEYDMFSDLIGPNTVVNSICSAIEEQIVNIPDVNFKNILLANGTDSNNDGEIQVIEAENKTLLSISNQSIESLEGIQYFINLTTLSAHDNLITSVNLSALTKLKSLDLANNSLTSLDVSLLTNLEYLYLNNNSLTSLNVDALTNLKQIDCSYNPLKILDVSKLVNLVNVNCSSGNLTSLSIGNLNNLNTLICGHNELTELDIKGLPNLTRLACNTNQLTSLNLDNLSKLENFNCQDNAFTSLDFSMLPEMKYLTCGFSNLSVIDVSNSPKLEQLVCGSTPNLTTLIIKNGSPETKLYFTFSPNLSYICCDEFEIDTVQDLIDGYGYTDCEINSYCTFQPGGGCSAIEGQFIFNENGNACNDAIPFYDHVKCKVNNTVSNGIFISGNTGLYKAYVKAGNHTITPILENPGYFTISPSSITASFLVDGNIVYQDFCITPNGIHNDLDISIIPIKVARPGFNVNYKIKYKNKGNQSLSGSIQMNFQDDLLDLITSNPVVDAQSTNLLSWNYNNLQPFESKEILITFNINTPLETPSVNGGDILNFSTTIYPITGDETKIDNTFTLNQTVVNSFDPNDKTCLEGNTVTPDLIGEYVHYLIRCENTGTAEAVNIVIKDFIDITKFDITSLIITDSSHGMTTKITDNVVEFIFENINLPFDDANNDGYVAFKIKTLPTLLIGDVFENEAEIYFDYNKPIITNTAKTSIEKSLSINKTEANNKLISIYPNPVEDNLIIESNEAINAISIYDISGRLVNQISYLNSKNKLELSIKHLLNGTYFLKVKTNQNEIIKKVVKI
;
A
#
# COMPACT_ATOMS: atom_id res chain seq x y z
N MET A 1 24.74 -28.31 51.37
CA MET A 1 23.35 -28.50 51.77
C MET A 1 22.52 -27.70 50.79
N VAL A 2 22.03 -28.36 49.75
CA VAL A 2 21.02 -27.76 48.87
C VAL A 2 19.72 -27.98 49.60
N TYR A 3 19.07 -26.91 50.07
CA TYR A 3 17.72 -27.03 50.61
C TYR A 3 16.82 -27.36 49.42
N SER A 4 16.43 -28.62 49.32
CA SER A 4 15.44 -29.08 48.35
C SER A 4 14.10 -28.41 48.68
N GLN A 5 13.32 -28.08 47.67
CA GLN A 5 12.04 -27.39 47.83
C GLN A 5 11.09 -28.24 48.69
N THR A 6 10.57 -27.70 49.78
CA THR A 6 9.55 -28.36 50.61
C THR A 6 8.21 -28.42 49.88
N ILE A 7 7.56 -29.58 49.89
CA ILE A 7 6.22 -29.79 49.35
C ILE A 7 5.19 -29.33 50.39
N THR A 8 4.22 -28.53 49.94
CA THR A 8 3.11 -28.08 50.79
C THR A 8 2.06 -29.19 50.86
N ILE A 9 1.88 -29.78 52.04
CA ILE A 9 0.82 -30.75 52.33
C ILE A 9 -0.10 -30.10 53.38
N PRO A 10 -1.25 -29.53 52.97
CA PRO A 10 -2.13 -28.79 53.87
C PRO A 10 -2.88 -29.68 54.86
N ASP A 11 -3.18 -30.92 54.47
CA ASP A 11 -3.80 -31.91 55.35
C ASP A 11 -2.79 -32.42 56.39
N THR A 12 -3.06 -32.12 57.65
CA THR A 12 -2.14 -32.46 58.75
C THR A 12 -2.07 -33.97 58.97
N ASN A 13 -3.14 -34.73 58.71
CA ASN A 13 -3.13 -36.18 58.85
C ASN A 13 -2.28 -36.79 57.74
N LEU A 14 -2.51 -36.40 56.48
CA LEU A 14 -1.68 -36.82 55.33
C LEU A 14 -0.20 -36.52 55.59
N LYS A 15 0.14 -35.29 56.00
CA LYS A 15 1.53 -34.93 56.32
C LYS A 15 2.12 -35.84 57.40
N ASN A 16 1.41 -36.06 58.50
CA ASN A 16 1.89 -36.89 59.61
C ASN A 16 2.19 -38.33 59.19
N ILE A 17 1.37 -38.92 58.32
CA ILE A 17 1.55 -40.30 57.87
C ILE A 17 2.76 -40.41 56.96
N LEU A 18 2.91 -39.47 56.02
CA LEU A 18 4.03 -39.43 55.09
C LEU A 18 5.38 -39.30 55.81
N ILE A 19 5.45 -38.55 56.94
CA ILE A 19 6.69 -38.35 57.70
C ILE A 19 6.95 -39.43 58.77
N SER A 20 5.92 -40.08 59.33
CA SER A 20 6.08 -40.89 60.56
C SER A 20 5.62 -42.34 60.48
N THR A 21 5.12 -42.79 59.32
CA THR A 21 4.67 -44.17 59.12
C THR A 21 5.29 -44.76 57.86
N ASN A 22 5.51 -46.08 57.86
CA ASN A 22 5.95 -46.75 56.65
C ASN A 22 4.83 -46.66 55.61
N THR A 23 5.10 -45.93 54.52
CA THR A 23 4.18 -45.76 53.38
C THR A 23 4.81 -46.11 52.05
N ILE A 24 6.14 -46.24 51.99
CA ILE A 24 6.84 -46.60 50.75
C ILE A 24 7.03 -48.12 50.75
N ASP A 25 6.65 -48.75 49.64
CA ASP A 25 7.00 -50.15 49.35
C ASP A 25 8.20 -50.19 48.39
N THR A 26 9.38 -50.49 48.94
CA THR A 26 10.62 -50.52 48.16
C THR A 26 10.88 -51.84 47.46
N ASN A 27 10.17 -52.92 47.83
CA ASN A 27 10.47 -54.27 47.38
C ASN A 27 9.36 -54.87 46.48
N GLY A 28 8.20 -54.23 46.41
CA GLY A 28 7.08 -54.58 45.55
C GLY A 28 6.22 -55.72 46.08
N ASP A 29 6.26 -56.02 47.38
CA ASP A 29 5.42 -57.05 48.02
C ASP A 29 4.08 -56.52 48.55
N ASP A 30 3.75 -55.27 48.26
CA ASP A 30 2.56 -54.54 48.71
C ASP A 30 2.52 -54.28 50.22
N ILE A 31 3.66 -54.40 50.90
CA ILE A 31 3.83 -54.09 52.31
C ILE A 31 4.83 -52.92 52.44
N PRO A 32 4.38 -51.73 52.87
CA PRO A 32 5.29 -50.61 53.02
C PRO A 32 6.35 -50.89 54.10
N ASP A 33 7.61 -50.66 53.75
CA ASP A 33 8.79 -51.01 54.56
C ASP A 33 9.63 -49.80 54.99
N THR A 34 9.35 -48.60 54.47
CA THR A 34 10.00 -47.35 54.90
C THR A 34 9.08 -46.13 54.81
N TYR A 35 9.47 -45.03 55.49
CA TYR A 35 8.80 -43.72 55.47
C TYR A 35 9.56 -42.73 54.56
N ILE A 36 8.92 -41.60 54.20
CA ILE A 36 9.39 -40.70 53.12
C ILE A 36 10.42 -39.68 53.62
N ASP A 37 10.31 -39.20 54.86
CA ASP A 37 11.21 -38.20 55.47
C ASP A 37 12.58 -38.83 55.80
N ILE A 38 13.42 -39.02 54.78
CA ILE A 38 14.70 -39.73 54.86
C ILE A 38 15.69 -38.95 55.75
N ASN A 39 15.59 -37.62 55.77
CA ASN A 39 16.49 -36.77 56.55
C ASN A 39 15.98 -36.51 57.99
N ASN A 40 14.75 -36.93 58.30
CA ASN A 40 14.06 -36.82 59.58
C ASN A 40 13.97 -35.37 60.09
N ASP A 41 13.71 -34.41 59.20
CA ASP A 41 13.55 -32.99 59.51
C ASP A 41 12.09 -32.55 59.71
N GLY A 42 11.14 -33.46 59.53
CA GLY A 42 9.72 -33.24 59.74
C GLY A 42 9.00 -32.57 58.57
N GLU A 43 9.69 -32.36 57.45
CA GLU A 43 9.15 -31.83 56.20
C GLU A 43 9.37 -32.84 55.07
N ILE A 44 8.50 -32.81 54.05
CA ILE A 44 8.73 -33.61 52.83
C ILE A 44 9.32 -32.70 51.77
N GLN A 45 10.51 -33.01 51.29
CA GLN A 45 11.12 -32.29 50.17
C GLN A 45 10.82 -32.95 48.83
N LEU A 46 10.87 -32.14 47.77
CA LEU A 46 10.63 -32.58 46.40
C LEU A 46 11.51 -33.77 46.01
N ILE A 47 12.77 -33.77 46.43
CA ILE A 47 13.71 -34.87 46.17
C ILE A 47 13.30 -36.18 46.86
N GLU A 48 12.66 -36.09 48.03
CA GLU A 48 12.16 -37.26 48.75
C GLU A 48 10.92 -37.82 48.06
N ALA A 49 9.99 -36.95 47.66
CA ALA A 49 8.81 -37.35 46.89
C ALA A 49 9.14 -37.94 45.51
N GLU A 50 10.11 -37.34 44.80
CA GLU A 50 10.59 -37.85 43.51
C GLU A 50 11.29 -39.21 43.62
N ALA A 51 11.79 -39.59 44.80
CA ALA A 51 12.41 -40.90 45.02
C ALA A 51 11.38 -42.04 45.22
N VAL A 52 10.10 -41.71 45.43
CA VAL A 52 9.05 -42.69 45.70
C VAL A 52 8.45 -43.21 44.40
N THR A 53 8.39 -44.54 44.27
CA THR A 53 7.72 -45.23 43.15
C THR A 53 6.43 -45.92 43.55
N ASN A 54 6.35 -46.48 44.77
CA ASN A 54 5.14 -47.11 45.29
C ASN A 54 4.77 -46.48 46.62
N LEU A 55 3.59 -45.87 46.67
CA LEU A 55 3.05 -45.23 47.88
C LEU A 55 1.79 -45.97 48.32
N ILE A 56 1.85 -46.60 49.49
CA ILE A 56 0.81 -47.44 50.06
C ILE A 56 0.50 -46.96 51.48
N PHE A 57 -0.74 -46.53 51.69
CA PHE A 57 -1.23 -46.10 52.99
C PHE A 57 -1.79 -47.28 53.79
N GLN A 58 -1.49 -47.32 55.09
CA GLN A 58 -2.02 -48.32 56.02
C GLN A 58 -2.83 -47.66 57.14
N GLY A 59 -3.88 -48.35 57.59
CA GLY A 59 -4.72 -47.90 58.71
C GLY A 59 -5.84 -46.95 58.30
N ASN A 60 -6.41 -46.25 59.28
CA ASN A 60 -7.46 -45.26 59.06
C ASN A 60 -6.98 -43.85 59.48
N PRO A 61 -6.30 -43.14 58.58
CA PRO A 61 -5.72 -41.85 58.91
C PRO A 61 -6.64 -40.63 58.88
N ASN A 62 -7.90 -40.73 58.43
CA ASN A 62 -8.79 -39.58 58.25
C ASN A 62 -8.17 -38.47 57.36
N ILE A 63 -7.77 -38.82 56.14
CA ILE A 63 -7.26 -37.86 55.14
C ILE A 63 -8.45 -37.13 54.51
N LEU A 64 -8.41 -35.81 54.39
CA LEU A 64 -9.45 -34.98 53.78
C LEU A 64 -9.00 -34.32 52.47
N ASP A 65 -7.73 -33.93 52.38
CA ASP A 65 -7.15 -33.26 51.22
C ASP A 65 -5.85 -33.98 50.77
N ILE A 66 -5.80 -34.33 49.49
CA ILE A 66 -4.66 -35.02 48.86
C ILE A 66 -3.64 -34.07 48.23
N THR A 67 -3.86 -32.75 48.33
CA THR A 67 -2.96 -31.72 47.81
C THR A 67 -1.53 -31.94 48.34
N GLY A 68 -0.56 -31.82 47.43
CA GLY A 68 0.85 -32.14 47.63
C GLY A 68 1.25 -33.48 47.02
N LEU A 69 0.32 -34.44 46.85
CA LEU A 69 0.62 -35.72 46.21
C LEU A 69 0.96 -35.59 44.72
N GLU A 70 0.51 -34.52 44.04
CA GLU A 70 0.88 -34.22 42.66
C GLU A 70 2.39 -34.05 42.44
N SER A 71 3.15 -33.79 43.52
CA SER A 71 4.61 -33.68 43.48
C SER A 71 5.34 -35.03 43.41
N PHE A 72 4.65 -36.15 43.60
CA PHE A 72 5.22 -37.51 43.57
C PHE A 72 5.23 -38.08 42.15
N ILE A 73 5.86 -37.34 41.22
CA ILE A 73 5.77 -37.57 39.76
C ILE A 73 6.31 -38.94 39.28
N ASN A 74 7.05 -39.66 40.13
CA ASN A 74 7.62 -40.97 39.81
C ASN A 74 6.80 -42.17 40.31
N LEU A 75 5.60 -41.92 40.87
CA LEU A 75 4.72 -43.00 41.32
C LEU A 75 4.26 -43.88 40.15
N THR A 76 4.49 -45.18 40.31
CA THR A 76 3.92 -46.27 39.52
C THR A 76 2.73 -46.91 40.23
N LYS A 77 2.68 -46.85 41.57
CA LYS A 77 1.55 -47.35 42.37
C LYS A 77 1.17 -46.37 43.47
N LEU A 78 -0.13 -46.07 43.56
CA LEU A 78 -0.72 -45.28 44.64
C LEU A 78 -1.92 -46.04 45.21
N ASN A 79 -1.80 -46.45 46.47
CA ASN A 79 -2.81 -47.24 47.15
C ASN A 79 -3.19 -46.62 48.49
N PHE A 80 -4.42 -46.14 48.61
CA PHE A 80 -4.94 -45.58 49.85
C PHE A 80 -5.36 -46.65 50.88
N GLY A 81 -5.32 -47.94 50.54
CA GLY A 81 -5.59 -49.03 51.49
C GLY A 81 -7.03 -48.99 52.02
N ASN A 82 -7.23 -49.24 53.32
CA ASN A 82 -8.51 -49.03 54.02
C ASN A 82 -8.55 -47.65 54.71
N THR A 83 -7.97 -46.63 54.08
CA THR A 83 -8.01 -45.27 54.59
C THR A 83 -9.41 -44.73 54.43
N TYR A 84 -10.06 -44.35 55.53
CA TYR A 84 -11.33 -43.65 55.44
C TYR A 84 -11.07 -42.14 55.33
N PHE A 85 -11.84 -41.48 54.46
CA PHE A 85 -11.83 -40.03 54.32
C PHE A 85 -12.97 -39.44 55.20
N PHE A 86 -12.76 -39.25 56.52
CA PHE A 86 -13.77 -38.72 57.47
C PHE A 86 -13.33 -37.47 58.26
N ASP A 87 -14.24 -36.50 58.42
CA ASP A 87 -14.54 -35.81 59.69
C ASP A 87 -16.04 -35.42 59.72
N HIS A 88 -16.76 -35.89 60.75
CA HIS A 88 -18.19 -35.62 60.96
C HIS A 88 -18.51 -34.20 61.45
N THR A 89 -17.54 -33.29 61.54
CA THR A 89 -17.74 -32.02 62.26
C THR A 89 -17.50 -30.74 61.45
N ASP A 90 -16.71 -30.73 60.37
CA ASP A 90 -16.62 -29.57 59.46
C ASP A 90 -16.16 -29.96 58.04
N LEU A 91 -17.13 -30.03 57.11
CA LEU A 91 -16.91 -30.34 55.68
C LEU A 91 -16.79 -29.07 54.81
N SER A 92 -16.57 -27.90 55.40
CA SER A 92 -16.47 -26.64 54.63
C SER A 92 -15.15 -26.48 53.88
N THR A 93 -14.09 -27.18 54.31
CA THR A 93 -12.72 -27.05 53.76
C THR A 93 -12.26 -28.26 52.95
N ALA A 94 -13.04 -29.34 52.86
CA ALA A 94 -12.67 -30.52 52.07
C ALA A 94 -12.73 -30.21 50.56
N PRO A 95 -11.71 -30.59 49.76
CA PRO A 95 -11.74 -30.40 48.32
C PRO A 95 -12.88 -31.19 47.69
N THR A 96 -13.54 -30.59 46.70
CA THR A 96 -14.61 -31.24 45.92
C THR A 96 -14.05 -32.05 44.76
N ASN A 97 -12.74 -31.98 44.49
CA ASN A 97 -12.10 -32.60 43.34
C ASN A 97 -10.81 -33.28 43.78
N PHE A 98 -10.60 -34.52 43.34
CA PHE A 98 -9.31 -35.19 43.41
C PHE A 98 -8.70 -35.22 42.01
N ASP A 99 -7.48 -34.70 41.87
CA ASP A 99 -6.78 -34.60 40.59
C ASP A 99 -5.46 -35.38 40.67
N PHE A 100 -5.32 -36.38 39.79
CA PHE A 100 -4.13 -37.23 39.69
C PHE A 100 -3.41 -37.05 38.34
N THR A 101 -3.83 -36.11 37.50
CA THR A 101 -3.33 -35.93 36.12
C THR A 101 -1.81 -35.72 36.03
N SER A 102 -1.19 -35.21 37.10
CA SER A 102 0.27 -35.01 37.17
C SER A 102 1.07 -36.32 37.34
N LEU A 103 0.43 -37.40 37.81
CA LEU A 103 1.06 -38.69 38.10
C LEU A 103 1.16 -39.60 36.85
N THR A 104 1.73 -39.07 35.77
CA THR A 104 1.73 -39.70 34.44
C THR A 104 2.38 -41.09 34.34
N LYS A 105 3.18 -41.50 35.34
CA LYS A 105 3.79 -42.83 35.42
C LYS A 105 2.95 -43.87 36.16
N LEU A 106 1.78 -43.48 36.67
CA LEU A 106 0.95 -44.34 37.49
C LEU A 106 0.42 -45.52 36.66
N GLU A 107 0.67 -46.73 37.14
CA GLU A 107 0.20 -48.00 36.57
C GLU A 107 -0.97 -48.58 37.38
N SER A 108 -1.03 -48.26 38.68
CA SER A 108 -2.10 -48.70 39.59
C SER A 108 -2.53 -47.59 40.55
N LEU A 109 -3.84 -47.33 40.57
CA LEU A 109 -4.49 -46.41 41.51
C LEU A 109 -5.58 -47.15 42.28
N ILE A 110 -5.48 -47.16 43.60
CA ILE A 110 -6.47 -47.75 44.50
C ILE A 110 -6.91 -46.67 45.48
N LEU A 111 -8.16 -46.21 45.36
CA LEU A 111 -8.80 -45.24 46.22
C LEU A 111 -10.03 -45.88 46.85
N ASN A 112 -9.99 -46.08 48.17
CA ASN A 112 -11.07 -46.74 48.90
C ASN A 112 -11.67 -45.83 49.97
N HIS A 113 -12.94 -46.06 50.34
CA HIS A 113 -13.61 -45.51 51.53
C HIS A 113 -13.70 -43.98 51.61
N ALA A 114 -14.13 -43.37 50.52
CA ALA A 114 -14.39 -41.95 50.41
C ALA A 114 -15.87 -41.61 50.71
N GLU A 115 -16.38 -42.10 51.84
CA GLU A 115 -17.83 -42.26 52.13
C GLU A 115 -18.54 -41.03 52.74
N SER A 116 -17.84 -39.91 52.95
CA SER A 116 -18.41 -38.72 53.63
C SER A 116 -17.91 -37.39 53.05
N ILE A 117 -17.26 -37.41 51.89
CA ILE A 117 -16.68 -36.22 51.26
C ILE A 117 -17.64 -35.58 50.25
N LYS A 118 -17.53 -34.26 50.03
CA LYS A 118 -18.24 -33.55 48.93
C LYS A 118 -17.56 -33.78 47.57
N LEU A 119 -17.01 -34.96 47.34
CA LEU A 119 -16.24 -35.26 46.13
C LEU A 119 -17.16 -35.31 44.92
N LYS A 120 -17.09 -34.27 44.12
CA LYS A 120 -17.84 -34.13 42.88
C LYS A 120 -17.08 -34.71 41.70
N ASN A 121 -15.74 -34.64 41.70
CA ASN A 121 -14.94 -35.08 40.56
C ASN A 121 -13.67 -35.83 40.96
N ILE A 122 -13.37 -36.92 40.25
CA ILE A 122 -12.07 -37.60 40.22
C ILE A 122 -11.51 -37.43 38.81
N ASN A 123 -10.38 -36.72 38.68
CA ASN A 123 -9.72 -36.49 37.41
C ASN A 123 -8.47 -37.35 37.30
N ILE A 124 -8.52 -38.36 36.43
CA ILE A 124 -7.40 -39.25 36.11
C ILE A 124 -7.07 -39.20 34.61
N SER A 125 -7.47 -38.12 33.94
CA SER A 125 -7.25 -37.98 32.51
C SER A 125 -5.76 -37.93 32.15
N GLY A 126 -5.42 -38.42 30.96
CA GLY A 126 -4.05 -38.46 30.45
C GLY A 126 -3.13 -39.50 31.10
N LEU A 127 -3.62 -40.33 32.03
CA LEU A 127 -2.84 -41.41 32.65
C LEU A 127 -2.71 -42.63 31.72
N GLU A 128 -1.95 -42.48 30.64
CA GLU A 128 -1.76 -43.52 29.61
C GLU A 128 -1.11 -44.80 30.14
N ASN A 129 -0.37 -44.72 31.25
CA ASN A 129 0.27 -45.89 31.87
C ASN A 129 -0.65 -46.66 32.81
N LEU A 130 -1.81 -46.12 33.18
CA LEU A 130 -2.71 -46.75 34.13
C LEU A 130 -3.24 -48.07 33.58
N ARG A 131 -3.05 -49.16 34.33
CA ARG A 131 -3.51 -50.52 34.01
C ARG A 131 -4.58 -51.01 34.96
N THR A 132 -4.54 -50.56 36.22
CA THR A 132 -5.47 -50.97 37.27
C THR A 132 -6.02 -49.77 38.01
N LEU A 133 -7.34 -49.70 38.12
CA LEU A 133 -8.07 -48.67 38.85
C LEU A 133 -9.06 -49.34 39.81
N GLU A 134 -8.99 -48.98 41.09
CA GLU A 134 -9.98 -49.37 42.10
C GLU A 134 -10.50 -48.11 42.77
N LEU A 135 -11.81 -47.87 42.65
CA LEU A 135 -12.54 -46.77 43.24
C LEU A 135 -13.65 -47.34 44.12
N VAL A 136 -13.29 -47.86 45.28
CA VAL A 136 -14.19 -48.70 46.08
C VAL A 136 -14.77 -47.91 47.26
N ASN A 137 -16.06 -48.08 47.56
CA ASN A 137 -16.73 -47.31 48.63
C ASN A 137 -16.60 -45.78 48.46
N ILE A 138 -16.75 -45.25 47.24
CA ILE A 138 -16.78 -43.81 46.97
C ILE A 138 -18.22 -43.33 47.05
N ARG A 139 -18.55 -42.58 48.11
CA ARG A 139 -19.94 -42.24 48.43
C ARG A 139 -20.06 -40.78 48.92
N PRO A 140 -20.68 -39.85 48.16
CA PRO A 140 -20.82 -38.44 48.58
C PRO A 140 -21.87 -38.15 49.68
N ASN A 141 -21.55 -37.35 50.70
CA ASN A 141 -22.37 -37.15 51.91
C ASN A 141 -23.86 -36.73 51.74
N ASP A 142 -24.28 -36.20 50.58
CA ASP A 142 -25.65 -35.68 50.35
C ASP A 142 -26.50 -36.59 49.45
N PHE A 143 -26.45 -37.91 49.68
CA PHE A 143 -27.17 -38.94 48.89
C PHE A 143 -28.69 -38.73 48.81
N TYR A 144 -29.25 -37.97 49.75
CA TYR A 144 -30.68 -37.66 49.80
C TYR A 144 -31.09 -36.54 48.84
N SER A 145 -30.14 -35.77 48.30
CA SER A 145 -30.39 -34.83 47.21
C SER A 145 -30.17 -35.52 45.86
N GLU A 146 -31.09 -35.36 44.91
CA GLU A 146 -30.94 -35.93 43.56
C GLU A 146 -29.77 -35.29 42.78
N SER A 147 -29.42 -34.03 43.07
CA SER A 147 -28.44 -33.26 42.29
C SER A 147 -26.97 -33.52 42.65
N ASP A 148 -26.67 -34.05 43.84
CA ASP A 148 -25.29 -34.24 44.34
C ASP A 148 -24.99 -35.71 44.73
N ARG A 149 -25.73 -36.67 44.17
CA ARG A 149 -25.62 -38.11 44.53
C ARG A 149 -24.40 -38.82 43.95
N PHE A 150 -23.84 -38.35 42.83
CA PHE A 150 -22.78 -39.07 42.08
C PHE A 150 -21.48 -38.27 41.99
N THR A 151 -20.34 -38.97 42.01
CA THR A 151 -19.01 -38.43 41.68
C THR A 151 -18.69 -38.70 40.21
N ASN A 152 -18.35 -37.65 39.44
CA ASN A 152 -17.90 -37.82 38.05
C ASN A 152 -16.45 -38.30 38.00
N VAL A 153 -16.16 -39.28 37.15
CA VAL A 153 -14.78 -39.74 36.91
C VAL A 153 -14.37 -39.42 35.49
N ASN A 154 -13.36 -38.58 35.31
CA ASN A 154 -12.79 -38.28 33.99
C ASN A 154 -11.67 -39.29 33.67
N LEU A 155 -11.95 -40.20 32.75
CA LEU A 155 -11.08 -41.29 32.29
C LEU A 155 -10.42 -40.98 30.94
N SER A 156 -10.64 -39.80 30.36
CA SER A 156 -10.12 -39.47 29.02
C SER A 156 -8.60 -39.66 28.91
N GLY A 157 -8.14 -40.40 27.90
CA GLY A 157 -6.72 -40.70 27.73
C GLY A 157 -6.17 -41.87 28.56
N CYS A 158 -6.97 -42.53 29.40
CA CYS A 158 -6.61 -43.79 30.09
C CYS A 158 -6.65 -45.01 29.13
N ILE A 159 -6.03 -44.88 27.97
CA ILE A 159 -6.21 -45.80 26.83
C ILE A 159 -5.75 -47.24 27.08
N ASN A 160 -4.92 -47.47 28.10
CA ASN A 160 -4.37 -48.78 28.42
C ASN A 160 -4.95 -49.39 29.70
N LEU A 161 -6.01 -48.81 30.27
CA LEU A 161 -6.66 -49.34 31.47
C LEU A 161 -7.25 -50.72 31.17
N GLU A 162 -6.84 -51.75 31.93
CA GLU A 162 -7.28 -53.14 31.71
C GLU A 162 -8.19 -53.64 32.84
N ASN A 163 -7.97 -53.20 34.09
CA ASN A 163 -8.73 -53.62 35.27
C ASN A 163 -9.38 -52.41 35.93
N PHE A 164 -10.71 -52.46 36.11
CA PHE A 164 -11.44 -51.42 36.80
C PHE A 164 -12.45 -52.03 37.77
N SER A 165 -12.39 -51.61 39.04
CA SER A 165 -13.43 -51.87 40.02
C SER A 165 -13.95 -50.58 40.62
N TYR A 166 -15.26 -50.46 40.75
CA TYR A 166 -15.89 -49.41 41.55
C TYR A 166 -16.95 -49.95 42.51
N TYR A 167 -16.67 -51.12 43.09
CA TYR A 167 -17.51 -51.78 44.08
C TYR A 167 -18.05 -50.79 45.13
N ASN A 168 -19.35 -50.88 45.43
CA ASN A 168 -19.99 -50.09 46.48
C ASN A 168 -19.89 -48.56 46.35
N SER A 169 -19.84 -48.05 45.12
CA SER A 169 -19.59 -46.64 44.84
C SER A 169 -20.65 -45.96 43.97
N PHE A 170 -20.80 -44.65 44.16
CA PHE A 170 -21.80 -43.80 43.50
C PHE A 170 -21.09 -42.94 42.45
N LEU A 171 -20.76 -43.55 41.31
CA LEU A 171 -19.94 -42.92 40.28
C LEU A 171 -20.71 -42.73 38.97
N ASN A 172 -20.44 -41.61 38.30
CA ASN A 172 -20.81 -41.41 36.90
C ASN A 172 -19.61 -41.75 36.01
N ILE A 173 -19.74 -42.82 35.22
CA ILE A 173 -18.68 -43.40 34.39
C ILE A 173 -19.09 -43.37 32.92
N ASP A 174 -18.23 -42.80 32.07
CA ASP A 174 -18.31 -42.92 30.62
C ASP A 174 -17.35 -44.01 30.12
N PHE A 175 -17.88 -45.20 29.88
CA PHE A 175 -17.10 -46.35 29.41
C PHE A 175 -16.50 -46.17 28.01
N CYS A 176 -16.99 -45.22 27.20
CA CYS A 176 -16.44 -44.95 25.88
C CYS A 176 -15.05 -44.27 25.94
N GLN A 177 -14.65 -43.77 27.11
CA GLN A 177 -13.30 -43.25 27.35
C GLN A 177 -12.26 -44.36 27.53
N ILE A 178 -12.68 -45.59 27.85
CA ILE A 178 -11.81 -46.73 28.17
C ILE A 178 -12.19 -48.02 27.41
N PRO A 179 -12.20 -48.00 26.06
CA PRO A 179 -12.69 -49.13 25.24
C PRO A 179 -11.82 -50.40 25.31
N ASN A 180 -10.62 -50.32 25.90
CA ASN A 180 -9.66 -51.43 26.02
C ASN A 180 -9.76 -52.20 27.35
N LEU A 181 -10.74 -51.87 28.20
CA LEU A 181 -10.95 -52.53 29.49
C LEU A 181 -11.22 -54.03 29.31
N LYS A 182 -10.55 -54.87 30.12
CA LYS A 182 -10.70 -56.34 30.10
C LYS A 182 -11.49 -56.87 31.30
N ASN A 183 -11.27 -56.30 32.48
CA ASN A 183 -11.89 -56.75 33.73
C ASN A 183 -12.66 -55.59 34.36
N LEU A 184 -13.96 -55.77 34.55
CA LEU A 184 -14.85 -54.79 35.17
C LEU A 184 -15.58 -55.41 36.36
N ASN A 185 -15.45 -54.80 37.54
CA ASN A 185 -16.27 -55.12 38.71
C ASN A 185 -17.05 -53.89 39.18
N CYS A 186 -18.36 -53.91 38.94
CA CYS A 186 -19.31 -52.90 39.38
C CYS A 186 -20.41 -53.52 40.26
N SER A 187 -20.09 -54.54 41.05
CA SER A 187 -21.05 -55.18 41.95
C SER A 187 -21.39 -54.34 43.19
N TYR A 188 -22.58 -54.60 43.76
CA TYR A 188 -23.08 -54.06 45.03
C TYR A 188 -23.00 -52.54 45.12
N LEU A 189 -23.65 -51.79 44.22
CA LEU A 189 -23.58 -50.31 44.22
C LEU A 189 -24.55 -49.63 45.21
N GLU A 190 -25.47 -50.38 45.82
CA GLU A 190 -26.35 -49.97 46.94
C GLU A 190 -27.13 -48.64 46.70
N GLY A 191 -27.66 -48.42 45.50
CA GLY A 191 -28.34 -47.19 45.07
C GLY A 191 -27.47 -46.22 44.27
N GLY A 192 -26.20 -46.59 44.02
CA GLY A 192 -25.27 -45.94 43.11
C GLY A 192 -25.26 -46.54 41.69
N GLU A 193 -26.05 -47.58 41.44
CA GLU A 193 -26.24 -48.13 40.11
C GLU A 193 -27.13 -47.24 39.22
N PRO A 194 -26.82 -47.12 37.92
CA PRO A 194 -27.71 -46.51 36.94
C PRO A 194 -28.88 -47.46 36.60
N GLU A 195 -29.98 -46.90 36.10
CA GLU A 195 -31.09 -47.68 35.55
C GLU A 195 -30.64 -48.57 34.36
N ILE A 196 -29.63 -48.11 33.62
CA ILE A 196 -29.07 -48.76 32.44
C ILE A 196 -27.58 -49.05 32.66
N PHE A 197 -27.21 -50.33 32.65
CA PHE A 197 -25.82 -50.72 32.44
C PHE A 197 -25.53 -50.80 30.95
N ASP A 198 -24.80 -49.82 30.42
CA ASP A 198 -24.36 -49.76 29.03
C ASP A 198 -22.85 -50.00 28.89
N PHE A 199 -22.52 -51.16 28.34
CA PHE A 199 -21.15 -51.61 28.09
C PHE A 199 -20.84 -51.70 26.59
N SER A 200 -21.64 -51.07 25.72
CA SER A 200 -21.52 -51.12 24.26
C SER A 200 -20.17 -50.62 23.72
N CYS A 201 -19.48 -49.75 24.47
CA CYS A 201 -18.15 -49.25 24.11
C CYS A 201 -16.99 -50.17 24.52
N LEU A 202 -17.21 -51.21 25.35
CA LEU A 202 -16.16 -52.05 25.93
C LEU A 202 -15.76 -53.24 25.06
N SER A 203 -15.21 -52.97 23.87
CA SER A 203 -14.90 -53.99 22.85
C SER A 203 -13.84 -55.05 23.22
N LYS A 204 -13.18 -54.90 24.37
CA LYS A 204 -12.12 -55.79 24.88
C LYS A 204 -12.49 -56.50 26.18
N LEU A 205 -13.74 -56.39 26.62
CA LEU A 205 -14.17 -56.94 27.90
C LEU A 205 -14.08 -58.47 27.91
N GLU A 206 -13.50 -59.03 28.97
CA GLU A 206 -13.28 -60.46 29.16
C GLU A 206 -13.92 -60.95 30.48
N VAL A 207 -13.91 -60.15 31.53
CA VAL A 207 -14.51 -60.49 32.83
C VAL A 207 -15.42 -59.37 33.30
N LEU A 208 -16.64 -59.71 33.66
CA LEU A 208 -17.66 -58.77 34.12
C LEU A 208 -18.29 -59.25 35.44
N ASP A 209 -18.31 -58.41 36.45
CA ASP A 209 -19.11 -58.62 37.66
C ASP A 209 -20.10 -57.47 37.86
N ILE A 210 -21.38 -57.78 37.74
CA ILE A 210 -22.52 -56.86 37.84
C ILE A 210 -23.46 -57.23 39.00
N SER A 211 -23.02 -58.16 39.87
CA SER A 211 -23.85 -58.74 40.92
C SER A 211 -24.40 -57.71 41.92
N GLU A 212 -25.50 -58.02 42.59
CA GLU A 212 -26.06 -57.23 43.70
C GLU A 212 -26.50 -55.80 43.33
N ASN A 213 -27.00 -55.59 42.11
CA ASN A 213 -27.45 -54.28 41.62
C ASN A 213 -28.92 -54.28 41.17
N PHE A 214 -29.57 -53.12 41.27
CA PHE A 214 -30.90 -52.88 40.73
C PHE A 214 -30.86 -52.17 39.37
N ILE A 215 -31.05 -52.91 38.28
CA ILE A 215 -31.05 -52.34 36.92
C ILE A 215 -32.31 -52.69 36.15
N ASP A 216 -32.74 -51.78 35.28
CA ASP A 216 -33.82 -52.03 34.32
C ASP A 216 -33.30 -52.61 33.01
N LYS A 217 -32.14 -52.13 32.55
CA LYS A 217 -31.60 -52.46 31.23
C LYS A 217 -30.12 -52.83 31.29
N LEU A 218 -29.77 -53.91 30.60
CA LEU A 218 -28.39 -54.31 30.34
C LEU A 218 -28.10 -54.25 28.84
N ILE A 219 -27.04 -53.56 28.44
CA ILE A 219 -26.57 -53.47 27.06
C ILE A 219 -25.11 -53.94 27.01
N LEU A 220 -24.91 -55.10 26.40
CA LEU A 220 -23.61 -55.67 26.08
C LEU A 220 -23.57 -56.01 24.59
N LYS A 221 -23.55 -54.96 23.76
CA LYS A 221 -23.40 -55.09 22.30
C LYS A 221 -22.13 -54.39 21.86
N ASN A 222 -21.01 -55.01 22.17
CA ASN A 222 -19.68 -54.42 22.04
C ASN A 222 -18.74 -55.29 21.18
N GLY A 223 -19.21 -56.44 20.70
CA GLY A 223 -18.43 -57.43 19.96
C GLY A 223 -17.38 -58.15 20.80
N SER A 224 -17.42 -58.02 22.14
CA SER A 224 -16.53 -58.72 23.05
C SER A 224 -17.00 -60.17 23.27
N ILE A 225 -16.14 -61.01 23.85
CA ILE A 225 -16.51 -62.38 24.26
C ILE A 225 -16.07 -62.52 25.70
N LEU A 226 -17.04 -62.56 26.61
CA LEU A 226 -16.77 -62.75 28.03
C LEU A 226 -16.21 -64.16 28.29
N ASN A 227 -15.10 -64.22 29.02
CA ASN A 227 -14.55 -65.46 29.59
C ASN A 227 -15.29 -65.83 30.88
N ASN A 228 -15.71 -64.84 31.66
CA ASN A 228 -16.40 -65.04 32.92
C ASN A 228 -17.37 -63.90 33.20
N ILE A 229 -18.55 -64.24 33.72
CA ILE A 229 -19.51 -63.26 34.22
C ILE A 229 -20.04 -63.68 35.59
N THR A 230 -20.11 -62.71 36.51
CA THR A 230 -20.80 -62.85 37.79
C THR A 230 -21.96 -61.87 37.82
N HIS A 231 -23.17 -62.38 38.07
CA HIS A 231 -24.40 -61.60 37.97
C HIS A 231 -25.44 -62.04 38.99
N ASN A 232 -24.99 -62.51 40.16
CA ASN A 232 -25.90 -62.97 41.20
C ASN A 232 -26.69 -61.77 41.74
N TYR A 233 -27.98 -61.94 42.04
CA TYR A 233 -28.80 -60.91 42.69
C TYR A 233 -28.86 -59.58 41.90
N ILE A 234 -29.16 -59.65 40.60
CA ILE A 234 -29.35 -58.48 39.73
C ILE A 234 -30.74 -58.47 39.08
N GLY A 235 -31.38 -57.29 38.96
CA GLY A 235 -32.67 -57.14 38.26
C GLY A 235 -33.46 -55.88 38.64
N SER A 236 -34.68 -55.74 38.10
CA SER A 236 -35.50 -54.51 38.17
C SER A 236 -36.54 -54.48 39.30
N GLY A 237 -36.48 -55.40 40.28
CA GLY A 237 -37.51 -55.54 41.32
C GLY A 237 -36.96 -55.79 42.73
N PRO A 238 -37.75 -55.55 43.80
CA PRO A 238 -37.29 -55.77 45.17
C PRO A 238 -36.86 -57.23 45.40
N ALA A 239 -35.60 -57.44 45.79
CA ALA A 239 -34.90 -58.73 45.94
C ALA A 239 -34.63 -59.55 44.64
N TYR A 240 -34.58 -58.84 43.50
CA TYR A 240 -33.90 -59.15 42.21
C TYR A 240 -34.46 -60.26 41.29
N PRO A 241 -35.59 -60.05 40.59
CA PRO A 241 -36.12 -61.03 39.66
C PRO A 241 -35.93 -60.64 38.18
N PHE A 242 -34.69 -60.50 37.70
CA PHE A 242 -34.31 -60.27 36.29
C PHE A 242 -34.45 -58.82 35.77
N PRO A 243 -33.54 -58.33 34.88
CA PRO A 243 -33.70 -57.06 34.17
C PRO A 243 -34.90 -57.07 33.20
N ASN A 244 -35.47 -55.90 32.89
CA ASN A 244 -36.58 -55.77 31.95
C ASN A 244 -36.11 -55.95 30.50
N PHE A 245 -34.89 -55.51 30.18
CA PHE A 245 -34.33 -55.62 28.84
C PHE A 245 -32.85 -55.98 28.85
N ILE A 246 -32.46 -56.90 27.98
CA ILE A 246 -31.06 -57.27 27.76
C ILE A 246 -30.75 -57.17 26.25
N CYS A 247 -29.76 -56.36 25.88
CA CYS A 247 -29.15 -56.39 24.56
C CYS A 247 -27.83 -57.13 24.62
N LEU A 248 -27.69 -58.16 23.80
CA LEU A 248 -26.45 -58.92 23.63
C LEU A 248 -26.01 -58.87 22.17
N ASP A 249 -24.76 -59.22 21.91
CA ASP A 249 -24.32 -59.51 20.55
C ASP A 249 -25.05 -60.76 20.02
N ASP A 250 -25.12 -60.92 18.68
CA ASP A 250 -25.76 -62.09 18.05
C ASP A 250 -24.81 -63.31 18.10
N ILE A 251 -24.39 -63.65 19.32
CA ILE A 251 -23.40 -64.68 19.66
C ILE A 251 -24.05 -65.65 20.66
N LEU A 252 -24.21 -66.91 20.26
CA LEU A 252 -24.90 -67.93 21.07
C LEU A 252 -24.21 -68.21 22.41
N GLU A 253 -22.88 -68.22 22.42
CA GLU A 253 -22.06 -68.46 23.62
C GLU A 253 -22.25 -67.36 24.66
N GLU A 254 -22.36 -66.10 24.21
CA GLU A 254 -22.67 -64.97 25.09
C GLU A 254 -24.11 -65.07 25.60
N TYR A 255 -25.09 -65.36 24.75
CA TYR A 255 -26.48 -65.55 25.15
C TYR A 255 -26.64 -66.59 26.28
N ASP A 256 -25.97 -67.74 26.16
CA ASP A 256 -26.01 -68.81 27.16
C ASP A 256 -25.43 -68.35 28.52
N MET A 257 -24.43 -67.46 28.54
CA MET A 257 -23.87 -66.90 29.77
C MET A 257 -24.83 -65.99 30.54
N PHE A 258 -25.83 -65.43 29.85
CA PHE A 258 -26.85 -64.56 30.44
C PHE A 258 -28.18 -65.29 30.68
N SER A 259 -28.27 -66.60 30.45
CA SER A 259 -29.53 -67.34 30.55
C SER A 259 -30.20 -67.21 31.92
N ASP A 260 -29.40 -67.16 32.97
CA ASP A 260 -29.87 -67.04 34.36
C ASP A 260 -30.36 -65.62 34.70
N LEU A 261 -30.15 -64.64 33.80
CA LEU A 261 -30.68 -63.28 33.89
C LEU A 261 -31.96 -63.07 33.07
N ILE A 262 -32.42 -64.07 32.32
CA ILE A 262 -33.59 -63.93 31.45
C ILE A 262 -34.84 -64.46 32.17
N GLY A 263 -35.66 -63.52 32.63
CA GLY A 263 -36.95 -63.81 33.25
C GLY A 263 -38.11 -63.96 32.26
N PRO A 264 -39.31 -64.35 32.73
CA PRO A 264 -40.51 -64.48 31.89
C PRO A 264 -40.93 -63.20 31.16
N ASN A 265 -40.52 -62.03 31.67
CA ASN A 265 -40.83 -60.71 31.12
C ASN A 265 -39.59 -60.00 30.55
N THR A 266 -38.40 -60.62 30.61
CA THR A 266 -37.17 -60.01 30.10
C THR A 266 -37.18 -60.06 28.58
N VAL A 267 -37.08 -58.89 27.95
CA VAL A 267 -36.95 -58.77 26.50
C VAL A 267 -35.48 -58.88 26.11
N VAL A 268 -35.12 -59.91 25.35
CA VAL A 268 -33.78 -60.06 24.78
C VAL A 268 -33.81 -59.75 23.29
N ASN A 269 -32.98 -58.82 22.84
CA ASN A 269 -32.93 -58.42 21.43
C ASN A 269 -31.49 -58.13 20.98
N SER A 270 -31.14 -58.55 19.76
CA SER A 270 -29.88 -58.18 19.11
C SER A 270 -29.89 -56.75 18.54
N ILE A 271 -31.06 -56.11 18.51
CA ILE A 271 -31.22 -54.69 18.19
C ILE A 271 -31.47 -53.95 19.52
N CYS A 272 -30.44 -53.27 20.05
CA CYS A 272 -30.46 -52.65 21.40
C CYS A 272 -31.48 -51.52 21.60
N SER A 273 -32.23 -51.20 20.57
CA SER A 273 -33.36 -50.28 20.57
C SER A 273 -34.68 -51.06 20.73
N ALA A 274 -34.94 -51.63 21.91
CA ALA A 274 -36.29 -51.41 22.44
C ALA A 274 -36.22 -50.03 23.08
N ILE A 275 -36.79 -49.05 22.38
CA ILE A 275 -36.89 -47.70 22.89
C ILE A 275 -38.17 -47.67 23.73
N GLU A 276 -38.00 -47.67 25.06
CA GLU A 276 -38.61 -46.54 25.75
C GLU A 276 -37.71 -45.37 25.38
N GLU A 277 -38.27 -44.48 24.57
CA GLU A 277 -37.53 -43.40 23.96
C GLU A 277 -37.09 -42.42 25.04
N GLN A 278 -35.81 -42.46 25.40
CA GLN A 278 -35.23 -41.52 26.35
C GLN A 278 -35.54 -40.11 25.84
N ILE A 279 -36.37 -39.41 26.60
CA ILE A 279 -36.76 -38.03 26.30
C ILE A 279 -35.59 -37.14 26.69
N VAL A 280 -35.18 -36.28 25.76
CA VAL A 280 -34.19 -35.24 26.01
C VAL A 280 -34.82 -34.21 26.94
N ASN A 281 -34.18 -33.95 28.09
CA ASN A 281 -34.59 -32.86 28.97
C ASN A 281 -34.33 -31.51 28.28
N ILE A 282 -35.41 -30.81 27.92
CA ILE A 282 -35.38 -29.49 27.30
C ILE A 282 -36.22 -28.54 28.16
N PRO A 283 -35.65 -27.95 29.22
CA PRO A 283 -36.38 -27.14 30.19
C PRO A 283 -36.83 -25.78 29.62
N ASP A 284 -36.12 -25.25 28.62
CA ASP A 284 -36.52 -24.02 27.93
C ASP A 284 -37.69 -24.28 26.98
N VAL A 285 -38.84 -23.69 27.30
CA VAL A 285 -40.09 -23.88 26.56
C VAL A 285 -39.98 -23.38 25.12
N ASN A 286 -39.24 -22.29 24.89
CA ASN A 286 -39.05 -21.76 23.53
C ASN A 286 -38.16 -22.69 22.71
N PHE A 287 -37.12 -23.25 23.33
CA PHE A 287 -36.24 -24.23 22.69
C PHE A 287 -36.99 -25.53 22.36
N LYS A 288 -37.79 -26.05 23.30
CA LYS A 288 -38.64 -27.22 23.04
C LYS A 288 -39.64 -26.94 21.91
N ASN A 289 -40.36 -25.82 21.96
CA ASN A 289 -41.36 -25.47 20.95
C ASN A 289 -40.76 -25.38 19.54
N ILE A 290 -39.57 -24.79 19.38
CA ILE A 290 -38.96 -24.70 18.05
C ILE A 290 -38.47 -26.08 17.55
N LEU A 291 -38.02 -26.97 18.44
CA LEU A 291 -37.66 -28.34 18.08
C LEU A 291 -38.88 -29.16 17.62
N LEU A 292 -40.00 -29.02 18.30
CA LEU A 292 -41.28 -29.61 17.87
C LEU A 292 -41.72 -29.02 16.50
N ALA A 293 -41.55 -27.72 16.30
CA ALA A 293 -41.96 -27.04 15.06
C ALA A 293 -41.02 -27.28 13.86
N ASN A 294 -39.74 -27.59 14.08
CA ASN A 294 -38.74 -27.77 13.02
C ASN A 294 -38.59 -29.24 12.55
N GLY A 295 -39.54 -30.09 12.93
CA GLY A 295 -39.60 -31.50 12.57
C GLY A 295 -38.49 -32.32 13.21
N THR A 296 -38.02 -31.93 14.41
CA THR A 296 -37.20 -32.83 15.24
C THR A 296 -38.06 -33.96 15.78
N ASP A 297 -39.22 -33.61 16.32
CA ASP A 297 -40.32 -34.53 16.68
C ASP A 297 -40.84 -35.25 15.43
N SER A 298 -40.23 -36.39 15.13
CA SER A 298 -40.47 -37.21 13.96
C SER A 298 -41.64 -38.16 14.20
N ASN A 299 -41.87 -38.57 15.45
CA ASN A 299 -42.99 -39.43 15.83
C ASN A 299 -44.28 -38.63 16.16
N ASN A 300 -44.20 -37.29 16.28
CA ASN A 300 -45.25 -36.34 16.61
C ASN A 300 -45.91 -36.59 17.98
N ASP A 301 -45.14 -37.04 18.96
CA ASP A 301 -45.65 -37.31 20.31
C ASP A 301 -45.54 -36.12 21.27
N GLY A 302 -44.95 -35.01 20.82
CA GLY A 302 -44.83 -33.76 21.59
C GLY A 302 -43.63 -33.74 22.53
N GLU A 303 -42.80 -34.77 22.53
CA GLU A 303 -41.51 -34.86 23.20
C GLU A 303 -40.38 -34.94 22.16
N ILE A 304 -39.13 -34.78 22.61
CA ILE A 304 -37.96 -34.97 21.75
C ILE A 304 -37.16 -36.12 22.30
N GLN A 305 -37.00 -37.16 21.51
CA GLN A 305 -36.26 -38.34 21.91
C GLN A 305 -34.79 -38.21 21.52
N VAL A 306 -33.89 -38.89 22.25
CA VAL A 306 -32.45 -38.89 21.93
C VAL A 306 -32.22 -39.30 20.47
N ILE A 307 -32.93 -40.32 19.98
CA ILE A 307 -32.79 -40.77 18.58
C ILE A 307 -33.18 -39.69 17.57
N GLU A 308 -34.16 -38.85 17.88
CA GLU A 308 -34.58 -37.75 17.02
C GLU A 308 -33.55 -36.62 17.00
N ALA A 309 -33.00 -36.30 18.16
CA ALA A 309 -31.89 -35.36 18.30
C ALA A 309 -30.64 -35.85 17.53
N GLU A 310 -30.30 -37.13 17.63
CA GLU A 310 -29.18 -37.76 16.91
C GLU A 310 -29.38 -37.79 15.39
N ASN A 311 -30.63 -37.84 14.91
CA ASN A 311 -30.92 -37.81 13.48
C ASN A 311 -30.73 -36.42 12.85
N LYS A 312 -30.59 -35.37 13.66
CA LYS A 312 -30.37 -34.00 13.17
C LYS A 312 -28.91 -33.75 12.87
N THR A 313 -28.65 -33.31 11.64
CA THR A 313 -27.33 -32.84 11.19
C THR A 313 -27.25 -31.32 11.05
N LEU A 314 -28.39 -30.63 11.06
CA LEU A 314 -28.51 -29.18 11.01
C LEU A 314 -29.64 -28.74 11.94
N LEU A 315 -29.37 -27.71 12.75
CA LEU A 315 -30.35 -27.09 13.62
C LEU A 315 -30.30 -25.57 13.49
N SER A 316 -31.45 -24.96 13.20
CA SER A 316 -31.63 -23.51 13.06
C SER A 316 -32.77 -23.05 13.97
N ILE A 317 -32.43 -22.34 15.03
CA ILE A 317 -33.30 -21.97 16.16
C ILE A 317 -33.10 -20.50 16.56
N SER A 318 -32.74 -19.65 15.61
CA SER A 318 -32.49 -18.23 15.81
C SER A 318 -33.76 -17.40 16.03
N ASN A 319 -33.64 -16.30 16.76
CA ASN A 319 -34.73 -15.34 17.02
C ASN A 319 -35.98 -15.98 17.65
N GLN A 320 -35.78 -16.82 18.67
CA GLN A 320 -36.84 -17.56 19.36
C GLN A 320 -37.00 -17.15 20.83
N SER A 321 -36.23 -16.17 21.31
CA SER A 321 -36.18 -15.81 22.73
C SER A 321 -35.80 -17.00 23.63
N ILE A 322 -34.88 -17.85 23.15
CA ILE A 322 -34.35 -18.99 23.91
C ILE A 322 -33.35 -18.48 24.95
N GLU A 323 -33.51 -18.87 26.20
CA GLU A 323 -32.63 -18.53 27.33
C GLU A 323 -31.63 -19.66 27.62
N SER A 324 -32.01 -20.92 27.39
CA SER A 324 -31.15 -22.10 27.62
C SER A 324 -31.21 -23.12 26.47
N LEU A 325 -30.04 -23.62 26.08
CA LEU A 325 -29.88 -24.75 25.16
C LEU A 325 -29.63 -26.08 25.88
N GLU A 326 -30.01 -26.21 27.16
CA GLU A 326 -29.98 -27.51 27.83
C GLU A 326 -30.79 -28.55 27.02
N GLY A 327 -30.20 -29.73 26.82
CA GLY A 327 -30.68 -30.76 25.90
C GLY A 327 -29.96 -30.77 24.55
N ILE A 328 -29.25 -29.72 24.17
CA ILE A 328 -28.51 -29.68 22.89
C ILE A 328 -27.39 -30.74 22.83
N GLN A 329 -26.90 -31.22 23.97
CA GLN A 329 -25.80 -32.20 24.07
C GLN A 329 -26.13 -33.54 23.39
N TYR A 330 -27.42 -33.87 23.23
CA TYR A 330 -27.87 -35.10 22.58
C TYR A 330 -27.89 -35.01 21.04
N PHE A 331 -27.67 -33.82 20.48
CA PHE A 331 -27.62 -33.60 19.04
C PHE A 331 -26.22 -33.86 18.47
N ILE A 332 -25.65 -35.03 18.79
CA ILE A 332 -24.22 -35.36 18.56
C ILE A 332 -23.79 -35.40 17.09
N ASN A 333 -24.75 -35.50 16.16
CA ASN A 333 -24.51 -35.54 14.72
C ASN A 333 -24.65 -34.17 14.03
N LEU A 334 -24.87 -33.09 14.80
CA LEU A 334 -24.92 -31.75 14.22
C LEU A 334 -23.60 -31.37 13.56
N THR A 335 -23.74 -30.92 12.32
CA THR A 335 -22.69 -30.27 11.54
C THR A 335 -22.88 -28.76 11.47
N THR A 336 -24.10 -28.28 11.69
CA THR A 336 -24.46 -26.86 11.69
C THR A 336 -25.43 -26.56 12.83
N LEU A 337 -25.08 -25.59 13.69
CA LEU A 337 -25.97 -25.02 14.70
C LEU A 337 -26.03 -23.50 14.53
N SER A 338 -27.24 -22.98 14.30
CA SER A 338 -27.52 -21.53 14.28
C SER A 338 -28.57 -21.20 15.33
N ALA A 339 -28.17 -20.43 16.33
CA ALA A 339 -28.99 -20.01 17.47
C ALA A 339 -28.76 -18.52 17.80
N HIS A 340 -28.54 -17.69 16.78
CA HIS A 340 -28.37 -16.25 16.93
C HIS A 340 -29.65 -15.52 17.34
N ASP A 341 -29.52 -14.29 17.84
CA ASP A 341 -30.64 -13.44 18.26
C ASP A 341 -31.50 -14.10 19.35
N ASN A 342 -30.86 -14.65 20.37
CA ASN A 342 -31.52 -15.28 21.52
C ASN A 342 -31.01 -14.64 22.83
N LEU A 343 -31.37 -15.23 23.97
CA LEU A 343 -31.04 -14.74 25.32
C LEU A 343 -30.10 -15.72 26.05
N ILE A 344 -29.32 -16.51 25.29
CA ILE A 344 -28.48 -17.58 25.84
C ILE A 344 -27.33 -16.97 26.64
N THR A 345 -27.21 -17.39 27.91
CA THR A 345 -26.16 -16.90 28.84
C THR A 345 -24.99 -17.89 29.01
N SER A 346 -25.24 -19.18 28.80
CA SER A 346 -24.25 -20.23 28.79
C SER A 346 -24.72 -21.40 27.91
N VAL A 347 -23.77 -22.13 27.33
CA VAL A 347 -24.08 -23.34 26.56
C VAL A 347 -22.93 -24.34 26.71
N ASN A 348 -23.26 -25.62 26.86
CA ASN A 348 -22.29 -26.71 26.81
C ASN A 348 -22.42 -27.44 25.45
N LEU A 349 -21.38 -27.34 24.63
CA LEU A 349 -21.30 -27.93 23.30
C LEU A 349 -20.30 -29.10 23.21
N SER A 350 -19.75 -29.58 24.34
CA SER A 350 -18.67 -30.58 24.37
C SER A 350 -18.96 -31.86 23.58
N ALA A 351 -20.23 -32.30 23.54
CA ALA A 351 -20.65 -33.49 22.80
C ALA A 351 -20.75 -33.29 21.27
N LEU A 352 -20.78 -32.04 20.77
CA LEU A 352 -21.08 -31.70 19.38
C LEU A 352 -19.82 -31.65 18.50
N THR A 353 -18.96 -32.66 18.65
CA THR A 353 -17.62 -32.72 18.04
C THR A 353 -17.62 -32.77 16.50
N LYS A 354 -18.77 -33.02 15.87
CA LYS A 354 -18.96 -33.01 14.41
C LYS A 354 -19.33 -31.64 13.82
N LEU A 355 -19.48 -30.61 14.66
CA LEU A 355 -19.83 -29.27 14.19
C LEU A 355 -18.77 -28.72 13.24
N LYS A 356 -19.25 -28.17 12.13
CA LYS A 356 -18.50 -27.41 11.12
C LYS A 356 -18.88 -25.94 11.11
N SER A 357 -20.11 -25.61 11.50
CA SER A 357 -20.58 -24.22 11.60
C SER A 357 -21.33 -24.02 12.91
N LEU A 358 -20.89 -23.03 13.69
CA LEU A 358 -21.51 -22.61 14.93
C LEU A 358 -21.80 -21.12 14.88
N ASP A 359 -23.06 -20.75 15.09
CA ASP A 359 -23.51 -19.37 15.13
C ASP A 359 -24.34 -19.12 16.39
N LEU A 360 -23.75 -18.36 17.32
CA LEU A 360 -24.30 -17.92 18.60
C LEU A 360 -24.28 -16.38 18.70
N ALA A 361 -24.29 -15.67 17.56
CA ALA A 361 -24.28 -14.21 17.54
C ALA A 361 -25.50 -13.60 18.27
N ASN A 362 -25.36 -12.38 18.79
CA ASN A 362 -26.43 -11.64 19.47
C ASN A 362 -27.09 -12.47 20.60
N ASN A 363 -26.26 -12.89 21.56
CA ASN A 363 -26.69 -13.58 22.78
C ASN A 363 -26.07 -12.86 24.01
N SER A 364 -26.09 -13.49 25.17
CA SER A 364 -25.55 -12.94 26.42
C SER A 364 -24.46 -13.84 27.03
N LEU A 365 -23.70 -14.56 26.18
CA LEU A 365 -22.64 -15.47 26.62
C LEU A 365 -21.51 -14.72 27.30
N THR A 366 -21.11 -15.18 28.49
CA THR A 366 -19.96 -14.62 29.24
C THR A 366 -18.70 -15.47 29.10
N SER A 367 -18.86 -16.75 28.77
CA SER A 367 -17.80 -17.70 28.44
C SER A 367 -18.33 -18.73 27.43
N LEU A 368 -17.41 -19.33 26.68
CA LEU A 368 -17.71 -20.42 25.77
C LEU A 368 -16.47 -21.30 25.62
N ASP A 369 -16.62 -22.60 25.83
CA ASP A 369 -15.59 -23.58 25.51
C ASP A 369 -15.87 -24.21 24.15
N VAL A 370 -14.90 -24.08 23.24
CA VAL A 370 -14.91 -24.65 21.88
C VAL A 370 -13.76 -25.63 21.66
N SER A 371 -13.00 -25.97 22.70
CA SER A 371 -11.75 -26.74 22.58
C SER A 371 -11.92 -28.13 21.93
N LEU A 372 -13.10 -28.76 22.13
CA LEU A 372 -13.43 -30.06 21.54
C LEU A 372 -14.06 -29.98 20.14
N LEU A 373 -14.32 -28.77 19.62
CA LEU A 373 -15.01 -28.55 18.34
C LEU A 373 -14.03 -28.46 17.16
N THR A 374 -13.07 -29.38 17.10
CA THR A 374 -11.91 -29.32 16.18
C THR A 374 -12.26 -29.39 14.68
N ASN A 375 -13.50 -29.74 14.35
CA ASN A 375 -14.03 -29.76 12.98
C ASN A 375 -14.63 -28.43 12.52
N LEU A 376 -14.68 -27.40 13.38
CA LEU A 376 -15.25 -26.10 13.04
C LEU A 376 -14.52 -25.43 11.88
N GLU A 377 -15.30 -24.99 10.90
CA GLU A 377 -14.89 -24.19 9.76
C GLU A 377 -15.41 -22.74 9.87
N TYR A 378 -16.57 -22.53 10.52
CA TYR A 378 -17.21 -21.22 10.70
C TYR A 378 -17.67 -21.00 12.14
N LEU A 379 -17.26 -19.90 12.75
CA LEU A 379 -17.59 -19.54 14.13
C LEU A 379 -18.07 -18.09 14.22
N TYR A 380 -19.33 -17.89 14.61
CA TYR A 380 -19.93 -16.57 14.81
C TYR A 380 -20.38 -16.41 16.26
N LEU A 381 -19.76 -15.46 16.94
CA LEU A 381 -19.93 -15.15 18.38
C LEU A 381 -20.16 -13.65 18.60
N ASN A 382 -20.37 -12.87 17.53
CA ASN A 382 -20.46 -11.42 17.64
C ASN A 382 -21.63 -10.96 18.53
N ASN A 383 -21.47 -9.82 19.19
CA ASN A 383 -22.44 -9.27 20.16
C ASN A 383 -22.78 -10.27 21.27
N ASN A 384 -21.76 -10.60 22.07
CA ASN A 384 -21.90 -11.34 23.32
C ASN A 384 -21.15 -10.58 24.43
N SER A 385 -20.91 -11.21 25.58
CA SER A 385 -20.16 -10.65 26.70
C SER A 385 -18.92 -11.46 27.05
N LEU A 386 -18.30 -12.10 26.05
CA LEU A 386 -17.11 -12.93 26.23
C LEU A 386 -15.91 -12.06 26.64
N THR A 387 -15.26 -12.42 27.74
CA THR A 387 -14.04 -11.74 28.22
C THR A 387 -12.75 -12.46 27.82
N SER A 388 -12.87 -13.73 27.44
CA SER A 388 -11.80 -14.55 26.89
C SER A 388 -12.38 -15.53 25.88
N LEU A 389 -11.54 -15.95 24.93
CA LEU A 389 -11.90 -16.92 23.91
C LEU A 389 -10.64 -17.68 23.50
N ASN A 390 -10.62 -19.00 23.73
CA ASN A 390 -9.54 -19.87 23.29
C ASN A 390 -9.97 -20.63 22.03
N VAL A 391 -9.23 -20.43 20.93
CA VAL A 391 -9.52 -21.04 19.63
C VAL A 391 -8.37 -21.90 19.11
N ASP A 392 -7.34 -22.16 19.92
CA ASP A 392 -6.10 -22.83 19.49
C ASP A 392 -6.33 -24.21 18.85
N ALA A 393 -7.36 -24.94 19.29
CA ALA A 393 -7.71 -26.26 18.80
C ALA A 393 -8.45 -26.25 17.44
N LEU A 394 -8.91 -25.09 16.98
CA LEU A 394 -9.80 -24.94 15.81
C LEU A 394 -9.01 -24.83 14.49
N THR A 395 -8.05 -25.72 14.24
CA THR A 395 -7.12 -25.59 13.09
C THR A 395 -7.79 -25.63 11.71
N ASN A 396 -9.04 -26.09 11.61
CA ASN A 396 -9.84 -26.12 10.39
C ASN A 396 -10.63 -24.82 10.14
N LEU A 397 -10.57 -23.86 11.06
CA LEU A 397 -11.38 -22.64 11.02
C LEU A 397 -11.01 -21.78 9.81
N LYS A 398 -12.02 -21.43 9.02
CA LYS A 398 -11.93 -20.56 7.84
C LYS A 398 -12.44 -19.16 8.15
N GLN A 399 -13.41 -19.04 9.05
CA GLN A 399 -13.99 -17.75 9.42
C GLN A 399 -14.32 -17.68 10.90
N ILE A 400 -13.94 -16.56 11.51
CA ILE A 400 -14.30 -16.21 12.88
C ILE A 400 -14.85 -14.77 12.92
N ASP A 401 -16.03 -14.61 13.51
CA ASP A 401 -16.54 -13.31 13.94
C ASP A 401 -16.77 -13.33 15.45
N CYS A 402 -15.92 -12.63 16.19
CA CYS A 402 -16.03 -12.46 17.63
C CYS A 402 -16.18 -10.97 18.00
N SER A 403 -16.60 -10.13 17.04
CA SER A 403 -16.75 -8.69 17.26
C SER A 403 -17.75 -8.35 18.35
N TYR A 404 -17.65 -7.18 18.97
CA TYR A 404 -18.54 -6.77 20.08
C TYR A 404 -18.54 -7.76 21.25
N ASN A 405 -17.35 -8.23 21.63
CA ASN A 405 -17.10 -8.98 22.86
C ASN A 405 -15.92 -8.34 23.59
N PRO A 406 -15.97 -8.09 24.90
CA PRO A 406 -14.90 -7.43 25.67
C PRO A 406 -13.63 -8.31 25.88
N LEU A 407 -13.07 -8.85 24.79
CA LEU A 407 -11.87 -9.66 24.74
C LEU A 407 -10.63 -8.77 24.87
N LYS A 408 -9.80 -9.01 25.90
CA LYS A 408 -8.53 -8.27 26.03
C LYS A 408 -7.44 -8.75 25.09
N ILE A 409 -7.44 -10.05 24.78
CA ILE A 409 -6.44 -10.73 23.97
C ILE A 409 -7.17 -11.72 23.05
N LEU A 410 -6.70 -11.82 21.81
CA LEU A 410 -7.10 -12.86 20.88
C LEU A 410 -5.85 -13.41 20.19
N ASP A 411 -5.68 -14.74 20.22
CA ASP A 411 -4.63 -15.43 19.48
C ASP A 411 -5.26 -16.28 18.38
N VAL A 412 -4.94 -15.96 17.12
CA VAL A 412 -5.36 -16.73 15.94
C VAL A 412 -4.15 -17.26 15.17
N SER A 413 -2.96 -17.22 15.77
CA SER A 413 -1.70 -17.49 15.08
C SER A 413 -1.55 -18.92 14.55
N LYS A 414 -2.25 -19.88 15.17
CA LYS A 414 -2.24 -21.30 14.79
C LYS A 414 -3.29 -21.66 13.72
N LEU A 415 -4.19 -20.74 13.37
CA LEU A 415 -5.37 -21.02 12.55
C LEU A 415 -5.09 -20.78 11.05
N VAL A 416 -4.13 -21.53 10.51
CA VAL A 416 -3.55 -21.33 9.15
C VAL A 416 -4.55 -21.42 7.98
N ASN A 417 -5.75 -21.93 8.22
CA ASN A 417 -6.84 -22.03 7.23
C ASN A 417 -7.78 -20.83 7.24
N LEU A 418 -7.58 -19.84 8.12
CA LEU A 418 -8.42 -18.65 8.18
C LEU A 418 -8.38 -17.86 6.88
N VAL A 419 -9.56 -17.43 6.45
CA VAL A 419 -9.83 -16.55 5.30
C VAL A 419 -10.39 -15.22 5.79
N ASN A 420 -11.23 -15.23 6.83
CA ASN A 420 -11.89 -14.04 7.36
C ASN A 420 -11.80 -13.98 8.90
N VAL A 421 -11.30 -12.87 9.43
CA VAL A 421 -11.28 -12.57 10.87
C VAL A 421 -12.00 -11.25 11.10
N ASN A 422 -13.01 -11.26 11.95
CA ASN A 422 -13.60 -10.06 12.53
C ASN A 422 -13.54 -10.15 14.05
N CYS A 423 -12.81 -9.22 14.65
CA CYS A 423 -12.62 -9.08 16.09
C CYS A 423 -12.75 -7.61 16.51
N SER A 424 -13.56 -6.84 15.76
CA SER A 424 -13.77 -5.42 16.03
C SER A 424 -14.59 -5.16 17.30
N SER A 425 -14.46 -3.96 17.86
CA SER A 425 -15.26 -3.50 19.01
C SER A 425 -15.12 -4.38 20.25
N GLY A 426 -13.89 -4.83 20.57
CA GLY A 426 -13.66 -5.83 21.61
C GLY A 426 -12.77 -5.41 22.79
N ASN A 427 -12.25 -4.18 22.81
CA ASN A 427 -11.23 -3.71 23.77
C ASN A 427 -9.94 -4.56 23.73
N LEU A 428 -9.59 -5.09 22.56
CA LEU A 428 -8.36 -5.86 22.38
C LEU A 428 -7.15 -4.95 22.59
N THR A 429 -6.26 -5.37 23.48
CA THR A 429 -4.93 -4.77 23.68
C THR A 429 -3.84 -5.51 22.93
N SER A 430 -4.09 -6.79 22.57
CA SER A 430 -3.17 -7.65 21.84
C SER A 430 -3.93 -8.55 20.87
N LEU A 431 -3.44 -8.64 19.64
CA LEU A 431 -3.92 -9.55 18.60
C LEU A 431 -2.71 -10.31 18.03
N SER A 432 -2.61 -11.59 18.32
CA SER A 432 -1.53 -12.44 17.83
C SER A 432 -1.91 -13.06 16.50
N ILE A 433 -1.14 -12.74 15.45
CA ILE A 433 -1.33 -13.21 14.09
C ILE A 433 -0.09 -14.02 13.69
N GLY A 434 -0.30 -15.18 13.07
CA GLY A 434 0.74 -16.05 12.54
C GLY A 434 0.93 -15.87 11.04
N ASN A 435 1.56 -16.84 10.39
CA ASN A 435 1.67 -16.86 8.92
C ASN A 435 0.36 -17.39 8.29
N LEU A 436 -0.66 -16.54 8.23
CA LEU A 436 -1.99 -16.88 7.74
C LEU A 436 -2.09 -16.63 6.23
N ASN A 437 -1.45 -17.50 5.44
CA ASN A 437 -1.36 -17.36 3.98
C ASN A 437 -2.72 -17.35 3.26
N ASN A 438 -3.78 -17.88 3.86
CA ASN A 438 -5.13 -17.88 3.27
C ASN A 438 -5.96 -16.65 3.66
N LEU A 439 -5.47 -15.83 4.61
CA LEU A 439 -6.25 -14.74 5.16
C LEU A 439 -6.46 -13.65 4.11
N ASN A 440 -7.73 -13.38 3.84
CA ASN A 440 -8.18 -12.43 2.84
C ASN A 440 -8.72 -11.15 3.49
N THR A 441 -9.43 -11.28 4.62
CA THR A 441 -10.04 -10.16 5.34
C THR A 441 -9.66 -10.18 6.82
N LEU A 442 -9.13 -9.05 7.30
CA LEU A 442 -8.87 -8.80 8.71
C LEU A 442 -9.60 -7.51 9.14
N ILE A 443 -10.52 -7.65 10.09
CA ILE A 443 -11.25 -6.53 10.71
C ILE A 443 -10.97 -6.58 12.21
N CYS A 444 -10.20 -5.61 12.69
CA CYS A 444 -9.78 -5.45 14.09
C CYS A 444 -9.94 -4.01 14.60
N GLY A 445 -10.80 -3.22 13.95
CA GLY A 445 -11.07 -1.84 14.36
C GLY A 445 -11.85 -1.70 15.67
N HIS A 446 -11.89 -0.50 16.24
CA HIS A 446 -12.52 -0.18 17.53
C HIS A 446 -11.96 -1.02 18.69
N ASN A 447 -10.65 -1.02 18.83
CA ASN A 447 -9.93 -1.73 19.88
C ASN A 447 -8.88 -0.79 20.54
N GLU A 448 -8.02 -1.34 21.38
CA GLU A 448 -6.96 -0.63 22.11
C GLU A 448 -5.57 -1.11 21.67
N LEU A 449 -5.43 -1.57 20.41
CA LEU A 449 -4.17 -2.10 19.89
C LEU A 449 -3.13 -0.98 19.76
N THR A 450 -1.95 -1.20 20.33
CA THR A 450 -0.78 -0.30 20.19
C THR A 450 0.20 -0.79 19.13
N GLU A 451 0.17 -2.10 18.84
CA GLU A 451 0.94 -2.74 17.78
C GLU A 451 0.07 -3.74 17.01
N LEU A 452 0.44 -3.97 15.75
CA LEU A 452 -0.21 -4.94 14.87
C LEU A 452 0.81 -5.45 13.86
N ASP A 453 1.23 -6.72 13.99
CA ASP A 453 2.12 -7.36 13.02
C ASP A 453 1.31 -8.11 11.94
N ILE A 454 1.47 -7.68 10.70
CA ILE A 454 0.76 -8.23 9.52
C ILE A 454 1.72 -8.77 8.45
N LYS A 455 3.01 -8.94 8.76
CA LYS A 455 4.01 -9.44 7.79
C LYS A 455 3.67 -10.83 7.24
N GLY A 456 2.95 -11.64 8.01
CA GLY A 456 2.53 -13.00 7.65
C GLY A 456 1.28 -13.09 6.76
N LEU A 457 0.78 -11.99 6.19
CA LEU A 457 -0.52 -11.91 5.50
C LEU A 457 -0.44 -11.55 4.00
N PRO A 458 0.29 -12.31 3.15
CA PRO A 458 0.59 -11.92 1.77
C PRO A 458 -0.63 -11.91 0.81
N ASN A 459 -1.77 -12.47 1.22
CA ASN A 459 -2.99 -12.56 0.40
C ASN A 459 -4.14 -11.68 0.90
N LEU A 460 -3.86 -10.78 1.84
CA LEU A 460 -4.87 -9.88 2.40
C LEU A 460 -5.38 -8.91 1.33
N THR A 461 -6.70 -8.87 1.13
CA THR A 461 -7.36 -7.92 0.22
C THR A 461 -8.16 -6.86 1.00
N ARG A 462 -8.50 -7.12 2.27
CA ARG A 462 -9.20 -6.16 3.13
C ARG A 462 -8.59 -6.11 4.53
N LEU A 463 -8.18 -4.91 4.94
CA LEU A 463 -7.70 -4.60 6.28
C LEU A 463 -8.49 -3.44 6.87
N ALA A 464 -9.13 -3.64 8.01
CA ALA A 464 -9.74 -2.58 8.80
C ALA A 464 -9.21 -2.61 10.23
N CYS A 465 -8.32 -1.67 10.56
CA CYS A 465 -7.70 -1.49 11.87
C CYS A 465 -8.03 -0.12 12.49
N ASN A 466 -9.11 0.52 12.04
CA ASN A 466 -9.51 1.85 12.48
C ASN A 466 -9.84 1.97 13.97
N THR A 467 -9.73 3.15 14.56
CA THR A 467 -10.06 3.39 15.98
C THR A 467 -9.25 2.44 16.88
N ASN A 468 -7.94 2.62 16.84
CA ASN A 468 -6.94 1.93 17.67
C ASN A 468 -5.88 2.96 18.12
N GLN A 469 -4.79 2.49 18.73
CA GLN A 469 -3.69 3.33 19.23
C GLN A 469 -2.38 3.05 18.47
N LEU A 470 -2.48 2.59 17.21
CA LEU A 470 -1.32 2.21 16.41
C LEU A 470 -0.51 3.46 16.02
N THR A 471 0.80 3.42 16.24
CA THR A 471 1.74 4.50 15.84
C THR A 471 2.48 4.20 14.54
N SER A 472 2.58 2.93 14.17
CA SER A 472 3.26 2.46 12.96
C SER A 472 2.61 1.17 12.47
N LEU A 473 2.62 0.96 11.15
CA LEU A 473 2.18 -0.28 10.53
C LEU A 473 3.06 -0.55 9.31
N ASN A 474 3.63 -1.75 9.24
CA ASN A 474 4.40 -2.17 8.07
C ASN A 474 3.43 -2.73 7.02
N LEU A 475 3.42 -2.12 5.83
CA LEU A 475 2.55 -2.45 4.70
C LEU A 475 3.31 -3.21 3.58
N ASP A 476 4.54 -3.64 3.84
CA ASP A 476 5.37 -4.38 2.90
C ASP A 476 4.69 -5.70 2.51
N ASN A 477 4.79 -6.06 1.23
CA ASN A 477 4.26 -7.31 0.67
C ASN A 477 2.72 -7.46 0.71
N LEU A 478 1.96 -6.41 0.96
CA LEU A 478 0.50 -6.39 0.86
C LEU A 478 0.01 -6.03 -0.57
N SER A 479 0.64 -6.63 -1.59
CA SER A 479 0.43 -6.24 -2.99
C SER A 479 -0.97 -6.55 -3.54
N LYS A 480 -1.81 -7.26 -2.77
CA LYS A 480 -3.20 -7.61 -3.12
C LYS A 480 -4.23 -6.79 -2.33
N LEU A 481 -3.80 -5.87 -1.47
CA LEU A 481 -4.71 -5.12 -0.62
C LEU A 481 -5.57 -4.17 -1.46
N GLU A 482 -6.89 -4.38 -1.44
CA GLU A 482 -7.87 -3.58 -2.19
C GLU A 482 -8.60 -2.56 -1.29
N ASN A 483 -8.84 -2.90 -0.03
CA ASN A 483 -9.58 -2.08 0.92
C ASN A 483 -8.79 -1.92 2.22
N PHE A 484 -8.39 -0.69 2.52
CA PHE A 484 -7.63 -0.37 3.71
C PHE A 484 -8.30 0.75 4.51
N ASN A 485 -8.72 0.42 5.74
CA ASN A 485 -9.26 1.38 6.69
C ASN A 485 -8.37 1.43 7.94
N CYS A 486 -7.63 2.53 8.10
CA CYS A 486 -6.72 2.79 9.21
C CYS A 486 -7.03 4.10 9.96
N GLN A 487 -8.20 4.70 9.72
CA GLN A 487 -8.60 5.95 10.37
C GLN A 487 -8.53 5.90 11.90
N ASP A 488 -8.43 7.05 12.55
CA ASP A 488 -8.52 7.17 14.01
C ASP A 488 -7.46 6.30 14.72
N ASN A 489 -6.20 6.58 14.38
CA ASN A 489 -5.00 5.96 14.94
C ASN A 489 -3.93 7.05 15.15
N ALA A 490 -2.84 6.71 15.83
CA ALA A 490 -1.76 7.63 16.15
C ALA A 490 -0.63 7.68 15.10
N PHE A 491 -0.92 7.33 13.83
CA PHE A 491 0.08 7.34 12.76
C PHE A 491 0.58 8.76 12.45
N THR A 492 1.89 8.94 12.44
CA THR A 492 2.55 10.18 11.97
C THR A 492 3.07 10.04 10.54
N SER A 493 3.32 8.80 10.09
CA SER A 493 3.72 8.46 8.72
C SER A 493 3.26 7.04 8.38
N LEU A 494 2.83 6.81 7.14
CA LEU A 494 2.56 5.50 6.57
C LEU A 494 3.06 5.46 5.13
N ASP A 495 3.66 4.34 4.75
CA ASP A 495 4.15 4.12 3.39
C ASP A 495 3.14 3.31 2.58
N PHE A 496 2.49 3.93 1.61
CA PHE A 496 1.52 3.28 0.72
C PHE A 496 2.14 2.81 -0.61
N SER A 497 3.46 2.92 -0.80
CA SER A 497 4.10 2.70 -2.10
C SER A 497 3.98 1.27 -2.64
N MET A 498 3.70 0.30 -1.76
CA MET A 498 3.62 -1.13 -2.07
C MET A 498 2.18 -1.65 -2.23
N LEU A 499 1.21 -0.76 -2.49
CA LEU A 499 -0.22 -1.08 -2.58
C LEU A 499 -0.83 -0.83 -3.98
N PRO A 500 -0.40 -1.57 -5.03
CA PRO A 500 -0.84 -1.33 -6.41
C PRO A 500 -2.29 -1.73 -6.70
N GLU A 501 -2.90 -2.57 -5.86
CA GLU A 501 -4.28 -3.06 -6.02
C GLU A 501 -5.30 -2.28 -5.18
N MET A 502 -4.87 -1.24 -4.45
CA MET A 502 -5.73 -0.49 -3.54
C MET A 502 -6.83 0.28 -4.30
N LYS A 503 -8.09 0.07 -3.88
CA LYS A 503 -9.29 0.72 -4.42
C LYS A 503 -9.95 1.65 -3.41
N TYR A 504 -9.92 1.31 -2.13
CA TYR A 504 -10.59 2.06 -1.07
C TYR A 504 -9.61 2.33 0.07
N LEU A 505 -9.26 3.59 0.29
CA LEU A 505 -8.43 4.02 1.43
C LEU A 505 -9.24 4.95 2.35
N THR A 506 -9.26 4.62 3.64
CA THR A 506 -9.78 5.48 4.71
C THR A 506 -8.70 5.65 5.78
N CYS A 507 -8.09 6.83 5.86
CA CYS A 507 -6.95 7.15 6.72
C CYS A 507 -7.10 8.50 7.48
N GLY A 508 -8.33 9.02 7.54
CA GLY A 508 -8.67 10.24 8.29
C GLY A 508 -8.52 10.10 9.80
N PHE A 509 -8.74 11.19 10.55
CA PHE A 509 -8.58 11.23 12.01
C PHE A 509 -7.20 10.72 12.47
N SER A 510 -6.16 10.98 11.68
CA SER A 510 -4.78 10.56 11.96
C SER A 510 -3.86 11.77 12.15
N ASN A 511 -2.58 11.53 12.47
CA ASN A 511 -1.57 12.56 12.62
C ASN A 511 -0.60 12.60 11.42
N LEU A 512 -0.99 12.07 10.26
CA LEU A 512 -0.18 12.02 9.05
C LEU A 512 0.11 13.43 8.53
N SER A 513 1.38 13.72 8.21
CA SER A 513 1.77 14.99 7.57
C SER A 513 1.72 14.93 6.04
N VAL A 514 1.96 13.74 5.47
CA VAL A 514 1.92 13.49 4.04
C VAL A 514 1.14 12.22 3.79
N ILE A 515 0.25 12.25 2.79
CA ILE A 515 -0.41 11.06 2.25
C ILE A 515 -0.01 10.97 0.78
N ASP A 516 0.73 9.92 0.43
CA ASP A 516 1.16 9.65 -0.95
C ASP A 516 0.58 8.32 -1.42
N VAL A 517 -0.36 8.40 -2.37
CA VAL A 517 -1.01 7.25 -3.01
C VAL A 517 -0.71 7.20 -4.52
N SER A 518 0.37 7.84 -4.97
CA SER A 518 0.80 7.85 -6.38
C SER A 518 1.04 6.45 -6.97
N ASN A 519 1.33 5.46 -6.13
CA ASN A 519 1.54 4.06 -6.54
C ASN A 519 0.27 3.19 -6.48
N SER A 520 -0.92 3.80 -6.37
CA SER A 520 -2.20 3.09 -6.27
C SER A 520 -3.10 3.38 -7.49
N PRO A 521 -2.78 2.84 -8.68
CA PRO A 521 -3.46 3.18 -9.93
C PRO A 521 -4.89 2.65 -10.05
N LYS A 522 -5.42 1.98 -9.01
CA LYS A 522 -6.79 1.46 -8.95
C LYS A 522 -7.64 2.18 -7.90
N LEU A 523 -7.13 3.26 -7.32
CA LEU A 523 -7.82 3.97 -6.24
C LEU A 523 -9.13 4.57 -6.77
N GLU A 524 -10.25 4.20 -6.15
CA GLU A 524 -11.60 4.69 -6.50
C GLU A 524 -12.12 5.65 -5.43
N GLN A 525 -11.68 5.48 -4.17
CA GLN A 525 -12.12 6.26 -3.02
C GLN A 525 -10.96 6.53 -2.06
N LEU A 526 -10.81 7.80 -1.68
CA LEU A 526 -9.91 8.26 -0.64
C LEU A 526 -10.65 9.11 0.40
N VAL A 527 -10.63 8.67 1.66
CA VAL A 527 -11.18 9.40 2.81
C VAL A 527 -10.05 9.68 3.81
N CYS A 528 -9.54 10.90 3.80
CA CYS A 528 -8.42 11.35 4.63
C CYS A 528 -8.71 12.63 5.43
N GLY A 529 -9.98 13.01 5.57
CA GLY A 529 -10.39 14.19 6.34
C GLY A 529 -10.14 14.07 7.85
N SER A 530 -10.25 15.19 8.55
CA SER A 530 -9.96 15.36 9.99
C SER A 530 -8.53 14.98 10.35
N THR A 531 -7.57 15.31 9.48
CA THR A 531 -6.15 15.01 9.68
C THR A 531 -5.41 16.34 9.90
N PRO A 532 -5.32 16.84 11.14
CA PRO A 532 -4.90 18.22 11.41
C PRO A 532 -3.46 18.52 11.02
N ASN A 533 -2.56 17.53 10.98
CA ASN A 533 -1.16 17.73 10.61
C ASN A 533 -0.89 17.55 9.12
N LEU A 534 -1.89 17.17 8.32
CA LEU A 534 -1.71 16.92 6.90
C LEU A 534 -1.36 18.23 6.19
N THR A 535 -0.17 18.30 5.60
CA THR A 535 0.28 19.43 4.78
C THR A 535 0.24 19.11 3.29
N THR A 536 0.40 17.84 2.93
CA THR A 536 0.55 17.41 1.54
C THR A 536 -0.24 16.15 1.23
N LEU A 537 -1.01 16.19 0.14
CA LEU A 537 -1.75 15.06 -0.40
C LEU A 537 -1.30 14.78 -1.84
N ILE A 538 -0.78 13.58 -2.13
CA ILE A 538 -0.34 13.17 -3.46
C ILE A 538 -1.26 12.04 -3.95
N ILE A 539 -2.17 12.38 -4.86
CA ILE A 539 -3.17 11.50 -5.47
C ILE A 539 -2.95 11.26 -6.98
N LYS A 540 -1.82 11.73 -7.53
CA LYS A 540 -1.45 11.49 -8.95
C LYS A 540 -1.10 10.02 -9.20
N ASN A 541 -2.10 9.20 -9.45
CA ASN A 541 -1.97 7.75 -9.57
C ASN A 541 -2.46 7.20 -10.91
N GLY A 542 -2.91 8.07 -11.82
CA GLY A 542 -3.43 7.75 -13.14
C GLY A 542 -4.90 7.32 -13.17
N SER A 543 -5.64 7.46 -12.07
CA SER A 543 -7.04 7.06 -11.95
C SER A 543 -7.91 8.15 -11.28
N PRO A 544 -9.14 8.39 -11.76
CA PRO A 544 -10.04 9.34 -11.13
C PRO A 544 -10.63 8.80 -9.83
N GLU A 545 -10.41 9.49 -8.70
CA GLU A 545 -11.12 9.14 -7.46
C GLU A 545 -12.59 9.59 -7.54
N THR A 546 -13.48 8.61 -7.71
CA THR A 546 -14.94 8.85 -7.68
C THR A 546 -15.44 9.45 -6.36
N LYS A 547 -14.67 9.27 -5.27
CA LYS A 547 -14.99 9.73 -3.92
C LYS A 547 -13.74 10.19 -3.19
N LEU A 548 -13.50 11.50 -3.22
CA LEU A 548 -12.38 12.14 -2.54
C LEU A 548 -12.89 13.01 -1.38
N TYR A 549 -12.46 12.71 -0.15
CA TYR A 549 -12.89 13.41 1.06
C TYR A 549 -11.68 13.77 1.95
N PHE A 550 -11.32 15.04 1.97
CA PHE A 550 -10.18 15.58 2.74
C PHE A 550 -10.57 16.79 3.61
N THR A 551 -11.82 16.88 4.08
CA THR A 551 -12.32 17.98 4.92
C THR A 551 -11.62 18.06 6.28
N PHE A 552 -11.67 19.22 6.96
CA PHE A 552 -11.16 19.41 8.33
C PHE A 552 -9.66 19.11 8.52
N SER A 553 -8.83 19.39 7.51
CA SER A 553 -7.37 19.27 7.56
C SER A 553 -6.74 20.67 7.42
N PRO A 554 -6.83 21.54 8.45
CA PRO A 554 -6.56 22.98 8.34
C PRO A 554 -5.15 23.37 7.89
N ASN A 555 -4.17 22.46 8.01
CA ASN A 555 -2.79 22.70 7.58
C ASN A 555 -2.50 22.19 6.16
N LEU A 556 -3.51 21.64 5.46
CA LEU A 556 -3.35 21.13 4.10
C LEU A 556 -3.07 22.31 3.18
N SER A 557 -1.84 22.37 2.69
CA SER A 557 -1.35 23.49 1.87
C SER A 557 -1.05 23.08 0.43
N TYR A 558 -1.00 21.78 0.14
CA TYR A 558 -0.64 21.30 -1.19
C TYR A 558 -1.31 19.96 -1.55
N ILE A 559 -1.90 19.89 -2.75
CA ILE A 559 -2.42 18.67 -3.35
C ILE A 559 -1.76 18.46 -4.72
N CYS A 560 -1.16 17.27 -4.93
CA CYS A 560 -0.74 16.83 -6.24
C CYS A 560 -1.73 15.81 -6.81
N CYS A 561 -2.36 16.08 -7.95
CA CYS A 561 -3.33 15.16 -8.58
C CYS A 561 -3.06 14.97 -10.07
N ASP A 562 -3.82 14.07 -10.72
CA ASP A 562 -3.74 13.96 -12.16
C ASP A 562 -4.32 15.19 -12.86
N GLU A 563 -3.81 15.50 -14.06
CA GLU A 563 -4.20 16.70 -14.82
C GLU A 563 -5.72 16.75 -15.06
N PHE A 564 -6.35 15.59 -15.26
CA PHE A 564 -7.78 15.47 -15.49
C PHE A 564 -8.65 15.65 -14.23
N GLU A 565 -8.05 15.66 -13.03
CA GLU A 565 -8.77 15.82 -11.76
C GLU A 565 -8.70 17.24 -11.20
N ILE A 566 -7.76 18.07 -11.67
CA ILE A 566 -7.45 19.39 -11.10
C ILE A 566 -8.71 20.24 -10.89
N ASP A 567 -9.59 20.34 -11.89
CA ASP A 567 -10.82 21.14 -11.78
C ASP A 567 -11.77 20.59 -10.71
N THR A 568 -11.93 19.26 -10.65
CA THR A 568 -12.81 18.60 -9.67
C THR A 568 -12.28 18.76 -8.26
N VAL A 569 -10.97 18.64 -8.07
CA VAL A 569 -10.34 18.80 -6.76
C VAL A 569 -10.31 20.28 -6.34
N GLN A 570 -10.17 21.23 -7.28
CA GLN A 570 -10.32 22.66 -7.00
C GLN A 570 -11.72 22.99 -6.49
N ASP A 571 -12.77 22.45 -7.12
CA ASP A 571 -14.16 22.63 -6.66
C ASP A 571 -14.34 22.09 -5.22
N LEU A 572 -13.64 21.01 -4.86
CA LEU A 572 -13.63 20.49 -3.49
C LEU A 572 -12.85 21.39 -2.52
N ILE A 573 -11.69 21.92 -2.91
CA ILE A 573 -10.92 22.90 -2.13
C ILE A 573 -11.80 24.11 -1.79
N ASP A 574 -12.44 24.70 -2.80
CA ASP A 574 -13.31 25.86 -2.67
C ASP A 574 -14.55 25.52 -1.81
N GLY A 575 -15.18 24.37 -2.09
CA GLY A 575 -16.35 23.89 -1.37
C GLY A 575 -16.10 23.56 0.11
N TYR A 576 -14.88 23.13 0.44
CA TYR A 576 -14.44 22.85 1.82
C TYR A 576 -13.87 24.09 2.53
N GLY A 577 -13.66 25.19 1.81
CA GLY A 577 -13.20 26.46 2.36
C GLY A 577 -11.70 26.52 2.65
N TYR A 578 -10.89 25.76 1.92
CA TYR A 578 -9.43 25.86 1.98
C TYR A 578 -8.98 27.13 1.25
N THR A 579 -8.31 28.03 1.96
CA THR A 579 -7.86 29.33 1.41
C THR A 579 -6.40 29.34 0.98
N ASP A 580 -5.58 28.44 1.53
CA ASP A 580 -4.12 28.41 1.38
C ASP A 580 -3.64 27.01 0.92
N CYS A 581 -4.45 26.32 0.10
CA CYS A 581 -4.15 25.00 -0.42
C CYS A 581 -3.94 25.07 -1.93
N GLU A 582 -2.70 24.91 -2.36
CA GLU A 582 -2.33 24.88 -3.78
C GLU A 582 -2.59 23.50 -4.39
N ILE A 583 -2.90 23.48 -5.70
CA ILE A 583 -3.14 22.25 -6.45
C ILE A 583 -2.48 22.28 -7.82
N ASN A 584 -1.73 21.22 -8.16
CA ASN A 584 -1.19 21.00 -9.51
C ASN A 584 -0.83 19.51 -9.73
N SER A 585 -0.23 19.15 -10.86
CA SER A 585 0.16 17.77 -11.18
C SER A 585 1.64 17.43 -10.91
N TYR A 586 2.35 18.26 -10.15
CA TYR A 586 3.80 18.18 -9.96
C TYR A 586 4.21 17.59 -8.59
N CYS A 587 4.32 16.26 -8.46
CA CYS A 587 4.31 15.64 -7.13
C CYS A 587 5.64 15.57 -6.36
N THR A 588 6.82 15.80 -6.98
CA THR A 588 8.14 15.97 -6.30
C THR A 588 9.31 16.12 -7.30
N PHE A 589 10.39 16.79 -6.86
CA PHE A 589 11.71 16.93 -7.53
C PHE A 589 12.72 15.79 -7.25
N GLN A 590 12.31 14.73 -6.57
CA GLN A 590 13.15 13.58 -6.25
C GLN A 590 12.32 12.30 -6.49
N PRO A 591 12.76 11.36 -7.36
CA PRO A 591 11.93 10.20 -7.67
C PRO A 591 11.69 9.38 -6.41
N GLY A 592 10.41 9.19 -6.05
CA GLY A 592 9.99 8.38 -4.91
C GLY A 592 10.49 6.92 -4.94
N GLY A 593 10.68 6.36 -3.74
CA GLY A 593 11.32 5.06 -3.51
C GLY A 593 12.85 5.13 -3.55
N GLY A 594 13.53 4.14 -2.97
CA GLY A 594 15.00 4.08 -2.98
C GLY A 594 15.56 4.36 -4.38
N CYS A 595 16.57 5.23 -4.48
CA CYS A 595 17.29 5.47 -5.72
C CYS A 595 18.79 5.55 -5.44
N SER A 596 19.59 5.14 -6.40
CA SER A 596 21.03 5.38 -6.44
C SER A 596 21.32 6.62 -7.30
N ALA A 597 22.51 7.19 -7.18
CA ALA A 597 22.93 8.32 -7.98
C ALA A 597 24.27 8.06 -8.68
N ILE A 598 24.43 8.64 -9.86
CA ILE A 598 25.72 8.74 -10.54
C ILE A 598 26.05 10.22 -10.62
N GLU A 599 27.12 10.62 -9.95
CA GLU A 599 27.55 12.01 -9.78
C GLU A 599 28.92 12.21 -10.41
N GLY A 600 29.25 13.44 -10.81
CA GLY A 600 30.60 13.78 -11.24
C GLY A 600 30.66 15.08 -12.00
N GLN A 601 31.78 15.30 -12.69
CA GLN A 601 32.04 16.55 -13.38
C GLN A 601 32.59 16.34 -14.79
N PHE A 602 32.18 17.20 -15.72
CA PHE A 602 32.89 17.41 -16.98
C PHE A 602 34.09 18.33 -16.74
N ILE A 603 35.26 17.95 -17.24
CA ILE A 603 36.51 18.69 -17.02
C ILE A 603 37.16 18.92 -18.38
N PHE A 604 37.46 20.18 -18.73
CA PHE A 604 38.17 20.49 -19.98
C PHE A 604 39.67 20.68 -19.72
N ASN A 605 40.49 19.91 -20.44
CA ASN A 605 41.94 20.03 -20.39
C ASN A 605 42.49 20.55 -21.72
N GLU A 606 42.90 21.81 -21.73
CA GLU A 606 43.50 22.49 -22.87
C GLU A 606 44.85 21.85 -23.30
N ASN A 607 45.59 21.24 -22.37
CA ASN A 607 46.94 20.72 -22.61
C ASN A 607 47.01 19.23 -23.01
N GLY A 608 45.87 18.54 -23.08
CA GLY A 608 45.81 17.13 -23.52
C GLY A 608 46.44 16.09 -22.57
N ASN A 609 46.70 16.44 -21.31
CA ASN A 609 47.22 15.52 -20.28
C ASN A 609 46.09 14.86 -19.45
N ALA A 610 46.44 13.99 -18.48
CA ALA A 610 45.48 13.37 -17.56
C ALA A 610 44.70 14.41 -16.71
N CYS A 611 43.48 14.04 -16.30
CA CYS A 611 42.41 14.91 -15.74
C CYS A 611 42.72 15.69 -14.45
N ASN A 612 43.95 15.68 -13.95
CA ASN A 612 44.25 16.05 -12.56
C ASN A 612 44.62 17.54 -12.38
N ASP A 613 44.79 18.31 -13.47
CA ASP A 613 45.32 19.68 -13.46
C ASP A 613 44.42 20.71 -14.17
N ALA A 614 43.11 20.45 -14.29
CA ALA A 614 42.21 21.20 -15.18
C ALA A 614 41.10 21.99 -14.46
N ILE A 615 40.63 23.05 -15.13
CA ILE A 615 39.60 23.99 -14.66
C ILE A 615 38.19 23.37 -14.89
N PRO A 616 37.24 23.52 -13.95
CA PRO A 616 35.83 23.14 -14.13
C PRO A 616 35.27 23.57 -15.49
N PHE A 617 34.57 22.66 -16.15
CA PHE A 617 33.88 22.90 -17.42
C PHE A 617 32.61 23.71 -17.20
N TYR A 618 32.23 24.61 -18.11
CA TYR A 618 31.19 25.61 -17.83
C TYR A 618 29.84 25.42 -18.55
N ASP A 619 29.57 24.30 -19.26
CA ASP A 619 28.34 24.32 -20.07
C ASP A 619 27.68 22.98 -20.45
N HIS A 620 26.54 22.67 -19.80
CA HIS A 620 25.43 21.85 -20.33
C HIS A 620 25.78 20.65 -21.24
N VAL A 621 26.70 19.78 -20.83
CA VAL A 621 27.00 18.55 -21.57
C VAL A 621 25.82 17.61 -21.50
N LYS A 622 25.29 17.26 -22.67
CA LYS A 622 24.23 16.27 -22.82
C LYS A 622 24.78 14.87 -22.59
N CYS A 623 24.07 14.05 -21.83
CA CYS A 623 24.43 12.67 -21.55
C CYS A 623 23.25 11.75 -21.77
N LYS A 624 23.51 10.60 -22.39
CA LYS A 624 22.57 9.50 -22.49
C LYS A 624 22.79 8.53 -21.33
N VAL A 625 21.72 8.09 -20.68
CA VAL A 625 21.74 7.03 -19.67
C VAL A 625 20.87 5.88 -20.17
N ASN A 626 21.46 4.71 -20.39
CA ASN A 626 20.71 3.53 -20.83
C ASN A 626 20.79 2.44 -19.77
N ASN A 627 19.70 1.74 -19.53
CA ASN A 627 19.71 0.42 -18.91
C ASN A 627 19.16 -0.62 -19.89
N THR A 628 18.95 -1.86 -19.43
CA THR A 628 18.45 -2.95 -20.28
C THR A 628 16.99 -2.78 -20.76
N VAL A 629 16.26 -1.78 -20.24
CA VAL A 629 14.80 -1.63 -20.35
C VAL A 629 14.35 -0.22 -20.74
N SER A 630 15.11 0.84 -20.40
CA SER A 630 14.79 2.25 -20.66
C SER A 630 16.02 3.09 -21.01
N ASN A 631 15.78 4.16 -21.77
CA ASN A 631 16.78 5.17 -22.13
C ASN A 631 16.33 6.53 -21.54
N GLY A 632 17.26 7.27 -20.95
CA GLY A 632 17.06 8.64 -20.47
C GLY A 632 18.16 9.56 -20.96
N ILE A 633 17.91 10.87 -20.85
CA ILE A 633 18.90 11.91 -21.17
C ILE A 633 18.94 12.88 -19.98
N PHE A 634 20.14 13.30 -19.57
CA PHE A 634 20.34 14.42 -18.66
C PHE A 634 21.36 15.40 -19.24
N ILE A 635 21.39 16.63 -18.71
CA ILE A 635 22.31 17.70 -19.11
C ILE A 635 23.03 18.18 -17.85
N SER A 636 24.35 18.36 -17.90
CA SER A 636 25.11 18.88 -16.76
C SER A 636 24.77 20.34 -16.45
N GLY A 637 25.06 20.81 -15.23
CA GLY A 637 24.94 22.23 -14.90
C GLY A 637 25.99 23.11 -15.59
N ASN A 638 25.87 24.41 -15.37
CA ASN A 638 26.80 25.48 -15.81
C ASN A 638 28.20 25.44 -15.16
N THR A 639 28.46 24.47 -14.29
CA THR A 639 29.77 24.19 -13.68
C THR A 639 30.31 22.83 -14.09
N GLY A 640 29.65 22.18 -15.07
CA GLY A 640 30.00 20.86 -15.57
C GLY A 640 29.66 19.74 -14.60
N LEU A 641 29.16 20.05 -13.40
CA LEU A 641 28.67 19.09 -12.43
C LEU A 641 27.38 18.43 -12.93
N TYR A 642 27.26 17.13 -12.72
CA TYR A 642 26.06 16.39 -13.02
C TYR A 642 25.71 15.41 -11.91
N LYS A 643 24.41 15.13 -11.79
CA LYS A 643 23.86 14.11 -10.89
C LYS A 643 22.68 13.44 -11.58
N ALA A 644 22.78 12.14 -11.80
CA ALA A 644 21.76 11.32 -12.44
C ALA A 644 21.21 10.29 -11.45
N TYR A 645 19.92 10.36 -11.14
CA TYR A 645 19.24 9.38 -10.30
C TYR A 645 18.83 8.15 -11.11
N VAL A 646 19.11 6.96 -10.57
CA VAL A 646 18.82 5.67 -11.21
C VAL A 646 18.35 4.64 -10.18
N LYS A 647 17.53 3.67 -10.59
CA LYS A 647 17.15 2.52 -9.75
C LYS A 647 18.23 1.44 -9.76
N ALA A 648 18.15 0.44 -8.89
CA ALA A 648 19.02 -0.73 -8.92
C ALA A 648 19.09 -1.36 -10.33
N GLY A 649 20.29 -1.76 -10.76
CA GLY A 649 20.56 -2.24 -12.11
C GLY A 649 21.85 -1.69 -12.70
N ASN A 650 22.14 -2.09 -13.95
CA ASN A 650 23.29 -1.62 -14.72
C ASN A 650 22.88 -0.45 -15.61
N HIS A 651 23.54 0.69 -15.45
CA HIS A 651 23.29 1.92 -16.20
C HIS A 651 24.54 2.35 -16.93
N THR A 652 24.44 2.53 -18.24
CA THR A 652 25.53 3.03 -19.08
C THR A 652 25.33 4.50 -19.34
N ILE A 653 26.28 5.34 -18.93
CA ILE A 653 26.31 6.78 -19.22
C ILE A 653 27.22 7.03 -20.43
N THR A 654 26.71 7.77 -21.40
CA THR A 654 27.44 8.18 -22.61
C THR A 654 27.28 9.69 -22.84
N PRO A 655 28.33 10.49 -22.62
CA PRO A 655 28.34 11.90 -22.98
C PRO A 655 28.17 12.14 -24.47
N ILE A 656 27.52 13.24 -24.83
CA ILE A 656 27.27 13.68 -26.20
C ILE A 656 27.69 15.15 -26.28
N LEU A 657 28.81 15.41 -26.97
CA LEU A 657 29.31 16.77 -27.18
C LEU A 657 28.57 17.44 -28.34
N GLU A 658 28.33 18.75 -28.24
CA GLU A 658 27.70 19.56 -29.29
C GLU A 658 28.49 19.47 -30.62
N ASN A 659 29.81 19.60 -30.52
CA ASN A 659 30.76 19.50 -31.64
C ASN A 659 31.71 18.30 -31.45
N PRO A 660 31.28 17.05 -31.72
CA PRO A 660 32.08 15.85 -31.45
C PRO A 660 33.32 15.73 -32.34
N GLY A 661 33.43 16.54 -33.40
CA GLY A 661 34.64 16.65 -34.21
C GLY A 661 35.75 17.48 -33.55
N TYR A 662 35.39 18.45 -32.70
CA TYR A 662 36.34 19.46 -32.16
C TYR A 662 37.01 19.01 -30.87
N PHE A 663 36.46 17.98 -30.24
CA PHE A 663 36.84 17.53 -28.92
C PHE A 663 36.78 16.01 -28.83
N THR A 664 37.63 15.42 -28.00
CA THR A 664 37.51 14.03 -27.57
C THR A 664 37.16 13.94 -26.09
N ILE A 665 36.45 12.88 -25.68
CA ILE A 665 36.04 12.66 -24.29
C ILE A 665 36.53 11.31 -23.77
N SER A 666 37.01 11.29 -22.53
CA SER A 666 37.53 10.10 -21.87
C SER A 666 37.04 10.02 -20.41
N PRO A 667 36.43 8.90 -19.98
CA PRO A 667 36.03 7.76 -20.82
C PRO A 667 34.91 8.14 -21.79
N SER A 668 34.80 7.47 -22.94
CA SER A 668 33.70 7.72 -23.89
C SER A 668 32.32 7.29 -23.37
N SER A 669 32.33 6.37 -22.40
CA SER A 669 31.16 5.92 -21.65
C SER A 669 31.59 5.15 -20.40
N ILE A 670 30.70 5.03 -19.43
CA ILE A 670 30.89 4.18 -18.25
C ILE A 670 29.66 3.32 -18.03
N THR A 671 29.81 2.21 -17.30
CA THR A 671 28.68 1.44 -16.78
C THR A 671 28.76 1.42 -15.26
N ALA A 672 27.77 2.03 -14.60
CA ALA A 672 27.58 1.98 -13.16
C ALA A 672 26.58 0.87 -12.80
N SER A 673 26.92 0.04 -11.82
CA SER A 673 26.14 -1.13 -11.41
C SER A 673 25.70 -0.98 -9.96
N PHE A 674 24.38 -1.04 -9.72
CA PHE A 674 23.78 -0.91 -8.40
C PHE A 674 23.03 -2.19 -8.03
N LEU A 675 23.48 -2.90 -6.99
CA LEU A 675 22.81 -4.12 -6.50
C LEU A 675 21.53 -3.81 -5.70
N VAL A 676 21.52 -2.67 -5.00
CA VAL A 676 20.40 -2.11 -4.23
C VAL A 676 20.43 -0.58 -4.36
N ASP A 677 19.28 0.05 -4.12
CA ASP A 677 19.14 1.49 -4.10
C ASP A 677 19.89 2.16 -2.92
N GLY A 678 20.21 3.45 -3.02
CA GLY A 678 20.85 4.24 -1.95
C GLY A 678 22.36 4.45 -2.08
N ASN A 679 22.98 4.02 -3.18
CA ASN A 679 24.42 4.17 -3.39
C ASN A 679 24.74 5.29 -4.40
N ILE A 680 25.91 5.91 -4.26
CA ILE A 680 26.40 6.94 -5.19
C ILE A 680 27.67 6.42 -5.88
N VAL A 681 27.71 6.53 -7.21
CA VAL A 681 28.93 6.31 -8.02
C VAL A 681 29.43 7.66 -8.50
N TYR A 682 30.69 7.98 -8.20
CA TYR A 682 31.36 9.18 -8.70
C TYR A 682 32.11 8.86 -9.99
N GLN A 683 31.89 9.66 -11.04
CA GLN A 683 32.58 9.53 -12.31
C GLN A 683 32.76 10.88 -13.01
N ASP A 684 34.01 11.26 -13.26
CA ASP A 684 34.31 12.45 -14.06
C ASP A 684 34.53 12.10 -15.53
N PHE A 685 34.29 13.06 -16.41
CA PHE A 685 34.51 12.95 -17.84
C PHE A 685 35.44 14.06 -18.33
N CYS A 686 36.51 13.68 -19.01
CA CYS A 686 37.56 14.61 -19.41
C CYS A 686 37.48 14.90 -20.90
N ILE A 687 37.32 16.18 -21.23
CA ILE A 687 37.23 16.71 -22.58
C ILE A 687 38.58 17.29 -22.97
N THR A 688 39.10 16.93 -24.14
CA THR A 688 40.35 17.47 -24.68
C THR A 688 40.14 17.97 -26.11
N PRO A 689 40.84 19.02 -26.55
CA PRO A 689 40.81 19.48 -27.93
C PRO A 689 41.20 18.36 -28.92
N ASN A 690 40.48 18.27 -30.03
CA ASN A 690 40.83 17.46 -31.19
C ASN A 690 41.09 18.40 -32.38
N GLY A 691 42.33 18.51 -32.86
CA GLY A 691 42.65 19.44 -33.95
C GLY A 691 42.56 20.92 -33.55
N ILE A 692 42.49 21.81 -34.55
CA ILE A 692 42.37 23.27 -34.37
C ILE A 692 41.07 23.69 -35.03
N HIS A 693 40.11 24.14 -34.22
CA HIS A 693 38.78 24.55 -34.66
C HIS A 693 38.41 25.87 -34.00
N ASN A 694 38.14 26.90 -34.81
CA ASN A 694 37.63 28.19 -34.35
C ASN A 694 36.13 28.24 -34.64
N ASP A 695 35.30 28.55 -33.65
CA ASP A 695 33.85 28.54 -33.79
C ASP A 695 33.22 29.47 -32.73
N LEU A 696 32.46 30.47 -33.15
CA LEU A 696 31.87 31.51 -32.29
C LEU A 696 30.37 31.64 -32.54
N ASP A 697 29.57 31.48 -31.49
CA ASP A 697 28.12 31.63 -31.52
C ASP A 697 27.70 32.92 -30.82
N ILE A 698 26.71 33.62 -31.37
CA ILE A 698 26.11 34.82 -30.78
C ILE A 698 24.59 34.75 -30.83
N SER A 699 23.94 35.27 -29.80
CA SER A 699 22.50 35.47 -29.74
C SER A 699 22.18 36.79 -29.05
N ILE A 700 21.01 37.35 -29.36
CA ILE A 700 20.42 38.47 -28.61
C ILE A 700 19.07 38.06 -28.05
N ILE A 701 18.87 38.36 -26.78
CA ILE A 701 17.75 37.91 -25.98
C ILE A 701 17.05 39.13 -25.37
N PRO A 702 15.76 39.37 -25.66
CA PRO A 702 15.00 40.42 -25.00
C PRO A 702 14.64 40.00 -23.57
N ILE A 703 15.22 40.68 -22.58
CA ILE A 703 14.99 40.40 -21.15
C ILE A 703 13.62 40.92 -20.71
N LYS A 704 13.16 42.02 -21.30
CA LYS A 704 11.85 42.63 -21.00
C LYS A 704 11.04 42.81 -22.28
N VAL A 705 9.71 42.80 -22.17
CA VAL A 705 8.82 43.14 -23.28
C VAL A 705 9.07 44.57 -23.77
N ALA A 706 9.09 44.76 -25.09
CA ALA A 706 9.18 46.08 -25.68
C ALA A 706 7.82 46.79 -25.61
N ARG A 707 7.72 47.88 -24.84
CA ARG A 707 6.50 48.70 -24.71
C ARG A 707 6.79 50.15 -25.12
N PRO A 708 5.91 50.82 -25.89
CA PRO A 708 6.13 52.20 -26.28
C PRO A 708 6.33 53.12 -25.07
N GLY A 709 7.38 53.94 -25.09
CA GLY A 709 7.68 54.92 -24.03
C GLY A 709 8.42 54.37 -22.79
N PHE A 710 8.73 53.06 -22.75
CA PHE A 710 9.41 52.44 -21.62
C PHE A 710 10.82 51.98 -21.98
N ASN A 711 11.63 51.76 -20.95
CA ASN A 711 12.91 51.10 -21.11
C ASN A 711 12.72 49.60 -21.38
N VAL A 712 13.56 49.06 -22.25
CA VAL A 712 13.64 47.64 -22.58
C VAL A 712 15.08 47.17 -22.44
N ASN A 713 15.24 45.97 -21.90
CA ASN A 713 16.53 45.37 -21.66
C ASN A 713 16.76 44.22 -22.64
N TYR A 714 17.96 44.17 -23.22
CA TYR A 714 18.43 43.08 -24.07
C TYR A 714 19.74 42.53 -23.51
N LYS A 715 19.96 41.25 -23.76
CA LYS A 715 21.21 40.57 -23.49
C LYS A 715 21.79 40.00 -24.77
N ILE A 716 23.00 40.40 -25.12
CA ILE A 716 23.77 39.72 -26.16
C ILE A 716 24.61 38.66 -25.45
N LYS A 717 24.39 37.39 -25.77
CA LYS A 717 25.22 36.29 -25.29
C LYS A 717 26.10 35.82 -26.43
N TYR A 718 27.38 35.63 -26.16
CA TYR A 718 28.33 35.12 -27.14
C TYR A 718 29.24 34.08 -26.50
N LYS A 719 29.54 33.02 -27.27
CA LYS A 719 30.22 31.82 -26.79
C LYS A 719 31.28 31.39 -27.78
N ASN A 720 32.40 30.89 -27.26
CA ASN A 720 33.37 30.15 -28.06
C ASN A 720 33.03 28.65 -28.04
N LYS A 721 32.55 28.13 -29.17
CA LYS A 721 32.27 26.71 -29.39
C LYS A 721 33.45 25.95 -29.97
N GLY A 722 34.49 26.68 -30.37
CA GLY A 722 35.74 26.15 -30.88
C GLY A 722 36.65 25.70 -29.75
N ASN A 723 37.78 25.12 -30.13
CA ASN A 723 38.78 24.59 -29.21
C ASN A 723 40.04 25.47 -29.11
N GLN A 724 40.01 26.65 -29.72
CA GLN A 724 41.06 27.68 -29.64
C GLN A 724 40.53 28.91 -28.90
N SER A 725 41.37 29.59 -28.13
CA SER A 725 40.98 30.90 -27.58
C SER A 725 40.92 31.97 -28.68
N LEU A 726 39.84 32.77 -28.68
CA LEU A 726 39.55 33.75 -29.72
C LEU A 726 39.37 35.16 -29.14
N SER A 727 39.71 36.17 -29.93
CA SER A 727 39.50 37.59 -29.62
C SER A 727 38.95 38.29 -30.86
N GLY A 728 38.13 39.31 -30.66
CA GLY A 728 37.51 40.02 -31.77
C GLY A 728 36.53 41.09 -31.31
N SER A 729 35.49 41.31 -32.10
CA SER A 729 34.49 42.34 -31.84
C SER A 729 33.08 41.83 -32.09
N ILE A 730 32.12 42.42 -31.39
CA ILE A 730 30.69 42.23 -31.56
C ILE A 730 30.11 43.54 -32.07
N GLN A 731 29.25 43.46 -33.07
CA GLN A 731 28.53 44.60 -33.63
C GLN A 731 27.03 44.36 -33.53
N MET A 732 26.26 45.37 -33.12
CA MET A 732 24.81 45.32 -33.04
C MET A 732 24.21 46.46 -33.87
N ASN A 733 23.48 46.09 -34.92
CA ASN A 733 22.60 47.00 -35.63
C ASN A 733 21.27 47.13 -34.88
N PHE A 734 20.76 48.35 -34.76
CA PHE A 734 19.48 48.69 -34.14
C PHE A 734 18.85 49.90 -34.85
N GLN A 735 17.62 50.24 -34.52
CA GLN A 735 16.89 51.39 -35.11
C GLN A 735 16.98 52.60 -34.18
N ASP A 736 18.03 53.41 -34.33
CA ASP A 736 18.34 54.62 -33.52
C ASP A 736 17.25 55.70 -33.62
N ASP A 737 16.44 55.68 -34.67
CA ASP A 737 15.29 56.57 -34.80
C ASP A 737 14.07 56.15 -33.96
N LEU A 738 14.03 54.90 -33.48
CA LEU A 738 12.96 54.34 -32.64
C LEU A 738 13.42 54.02 -31.21
N LEU A 739 14.73 53.92 -30.99
CA LEU A 739 15.36 53.41 -29.77
C LEU A 739 16.54 54.28 -29.36
N ASP A 740 16.53 54.74 -28.12
CA ASP A 740 17.64 55.50 -27.53
C ASP A 740 18.45 54.62 -26.58
N LEU A 741 19.78 54.50 -26.79
CA LEU A 741 20.64 53.76 -25.88
C LEU A 741 20.73 54.47 -24.51
N ILE A 742 20.36 53.77 -23.44
CA ILE A 742 20.45 54.27 -22.06
C ILE A 742 21.73 53.78 -21.39
N THR A 743 21.97 52.46 -21.39
CA THR A 743 23.15 51.85 -20.79
C THR A 743 23.58 50.60 -21.54
N SER A 744 24.86 50.28 -21.43
CA SER A 744 25.41 48.99 -21.83
C SER A 744 26.50 48.57 -20.85
N ASN A 745 26.51 47.28 -20.49
CA ASN A 745 27.54 46.67 -19.65
C ASN A 745 28.01 45.35 -20.31
N PRO A 746 29.27 45.22 -20.74
CA PRO A 746 30.33 46.23 -20.71
C PRO A 746 30.00 47.49 -21.53
N VAL A 747 30.69 48.59 -21.23
CA VAL A 747 30.50 49.88 -21.93
C VAL A 747 30.79 49.71 -23.42
N VAL A 748 30.00 50.36 -24.27
CA VAL A 748 30.18 50.35 -25.73
C VAL A 748 31.55 50.93 -26.11
N ASP A 749 32.35 50.20 -26.90
CA ASP A 749 33.67 50.65 -27.35
C ASP A 749 33.58 51.66 -28.51
N ALA A 750 32.62 51.46 -29.43
CA ALA A 750 32.35 52.39 -30.53
C ALA A 750 30.86 52.45 -30.87
N GLN A 751 30.34 53.66 -31.11
CA GLN A 751 28.95 53.92 -31.44
C GLN A 751 28.83 54.82 -32.68
N SER A 752 27.92 54.48 -33.58
CA SER A 752 27.43 55.34 -34.67
C SER A 752 25.92 55.21 -34.81
N THR A 753 25.28 56.04 -35.64
CA THR A 753 23.84 55.90 -35.93
C THR A 753 23.52 54.47 -36.34
N ASN A 754 22.56 53.84 -35.66
CA ASN A 754 22.12 52.45 -35.85
C ASN A 754 23.14 51.35 -35.52
N LEU A 755 24.31 51.63 -34.94
CA LEU A 755 25.35 50.60 -34.71
C LEU A 755 26.08 50.79 -33.38
N LEU A 756 26.12 49.73 -32.57
CA LEU A 756 26.94 49.60 -31.37
C LEU A 756 28.03 48.55 -31.57
N SER A 757 29.19 48.73 -30.97
CA SER A 757 30.32 47.79 -31.07
C SER A 757 31.03 47.58 -29.74
N TRP A 758 31.39 46.34 -29.45
CA TRP A 758 32.20 45.92 -28.29
C TRP A 758 33.35 45.04 -28.74
N ASN A 759 34.49 45.12 -28.07
CA ASN A 759 35.63 44.22 -28.25
C ASN A 759 35.62 43.16 -27.14
N TYR A 760 35.96 41.92 -27.50
CA TYR A 760 36.18 40.85 -26.54
C TYR A 760 37.58 40.26 -26.71
N ASN A 761 38.21 39.91 -25.60
CA ASN A 761 39.57 39.39 -25.58
C ASN A 761 39.60 38.02 -24.91
N ASN A 762 40.40 37.12 -25.50
CA ASN A 762 40.78 35.83 -24.95
C ASN A 762 39.58 34.99 -24.47
N LEU A 763 38.52 34.89 -25.29
CA LEU A 763 37.36 34.04 -25.03
C LEU A 763 37.80 32.58 -25.11
N GLN A 764 37.87 31.90 -23.97
CA GLN A 764 38.34 30.51 -23.86
C GLN A 764 37.34 29.53 -24.49
N PRO A 765 37.78 28.34 -24.93
CA PRO A 765 36.86 27.27 -25.34
C PRO A 765 35.76 27.04 -24.29
N PHE A 766 34.51 26.93 -24.75
CA PHE A 766 33.30 26.81 -23.93
C PHE A 766 32.95 28.03 -23.05
N GLU A 767 33.77 29.07 -23.02
CA GLU A 767 33.45 30.30 -22.29
C GLU A 767 32.32 31.04 -22.99
N SER A 768 31.30 31.41 -22.21
CA SER A 768 30.23 32.32 -22.62
C SER A 768 30.38 33.64 -21.88
N LYS A 769 30.16 34.74 -22.57
CA LYS A 769 30.07 36.09 -21.99
C LYS A 769 28.80 36.77 -22.44
N GLU A 770 28.43 37.82 -21.72
CA GLU A 770 27.23 38.58 -22.00
C GLU A 770 27.49 40.08 -22.05
N ILE A 771 26.66 40.78 -22.82
CA ILE A 771 26.53 42.23 -22.85
C ILE A 771 25.08 42.56 -22.54
N LEU A 772 24.85 43.22 -21.41
CA LEU A 772 23.54 43.76 -21.04
C LEU A 772 23.38 45.14 -21.66
N ILE A 773 22.23 45.40 -22.29
CA ILE A 773 21.93 46.66 -22.99
C ILE A 773 20.54 47.12 -22.59
N THR A 774 20.38 48.40 -22.30
CA THR A 774 19.08 49.01 -22.04
C THR A 774 18.83 50.11 -23.07
N PHE A 775 17.72 50.02 -23.79
CA PHE A 775 17.21 51.07 -24.66
C PHE A 775 15.95 51.69 -24.06
N ASN A 776 15.70 52.97 -24.34
CA ASN A 776 14.40 53.58 -24.21
C ASN A 776 13.67 53.50 -25.56
N ILE A 777 12.40 53.11 -25.55
CA ILE A 777 11.58 53.01 -26.77
C ILE A 777 10.77 54.30 -26.91
N ASN A 778 10.74 54.89 -28.10
CA ASN A 778 9.89 56.05 -28.39
C ASN A 778 8.44 55.82 -27.94
N THR A 779 7.81 56.87 -27.44
CA THR A 779 6.38 56.94 -27.14
C THR A 779 5.54 57.01 -28.43
N PRO A 780 4.22 56.74 -28.37
CA PRO A 780 3.32 56.97 -29.49
C PRO A 780 3.20 58.44 -29.94
N LEU A 781 3.73 59.37 -29.13
CA LEU A 781 3.68 60.81 -29.38
C LEU A 781 4.98 61.37 -30.00
N GLU A 782 6.05 60.57 -30.02
CA GLU A 782 7.32 60.93 -30.66
C GLU A 782 7.29 60.70 -32.17
N THR A 783 8.29 61.18 -32.91
CA THR A 783 8.35 61.04 -34.38
C THR A 783 9.75 60.60 -34.80
N PRO A 784 9.92 59.38 -35.32
CA PRO A 784 8.87 58.38 -35.59
C PRO A 784 8.28 57.78 -34.30
N SER A 785 6.95 57.59 -34.28
CA SER A 785 6.25 56.97 -33.15
C SER A 785 6.39 55.46 -33.18
N VAL A 786 6.41 54.84 -32.01
CA VAL A 786 6.32 53.39 -31.83
C VAL A 786 4.98 53.05 -31.17
N ASN A 787 4.27 52.05 -31.71
CA ASN A 787 2.96 51.59 -31.26
C ASN A 787 2.98 50.06 -31.06
N GLY A 788 2.04 49.53 -30.26
CA GLY A 788 1.87 48.09 -30.18
C GLY A 788 1.56 47.47 -31.54
N GLY A 789 2.27 46.39 -31.88
CA GLY A 789 2.28 45.72 -33.18
C GLY A 789 3.48 46.09 -34.08
N ASP A 790 4.22 47.16 -33.76
CA ASP A 790 5.42 47.52 -34.51
C ASP A 790 6.56 46.52 -34.25
N ILE A 791 7.52 46.40 -35.17
CA ILE A 791 8.65 45.45 -35.06
C ILE A 791 9.95 46.23 -34.92
N LEU A 792 10.66 46.01 -33.81
CA LEU A 792 12.01 46.49 -33.57
C LEU A 792 13.02 45.46 -34.09
N ASN A 793 13.84 45.85 -35.05
CA ASN A 793 14.80 44.97 -35.72
C ASN A 793 16.18 45.17 -35.12
N PHE A 794 16.78 44.07 -34.69
CA PHE A 794 18.16 44.01 -34.22
C PHE A 794 18.94 42.99 -35.02
N SER A 795 20.21 43.26 -35.30
CA SER A 795 21.11 42.28 -35.90
C SER A 795 22.47 42.35 -35.24
N THR A 796 22.88 41.27 -34.58
CA THR A 796 24.16 41.17 -33.89
C THR A 796 25.11 40.24 -34.62
N THR A 797 26.36 40.66 -34.83
CA THR A 797 27.41 39.86 -35.48
C THR A 797 28.65 39.79 -34.60
N ILE A 798 29.22 38.61 -34.42
CA ILE A 798 30.50 38.39 -33.77
C ILE A 798 31.61 38.10 -34.80
N TYR A 799 32.78 38.72 -34.59
CA TYR A 799 33.97 38.58 -35.41
C TYR A 799 35.08 37.89 -34.61
N PRO A 800 36.02 37.16 -35.25
CA PRO A 800 36.20 37.04 -36.71
C PRO A 800 35.32 35.97 -37.35
N ILE A 801 34.68 36.31 -38.48
CA ILE A 801 33.94 35.33 -39.33
C ILE A 801 34.90 34.52 -40.22
N THR A 802 36.08 35.08 -40.52
CA THR A 802 37.06 34.42 -41.38
C THR A 802 37.87 33.43 -40.55
N GLY A 803 37.80 32.15 -40.94
CA GLY A 803 38.46 31.06 -40.21
C GLY A 803 37.58 30.41 -39.15
N ASP A 804 36.38 30.96 -38.93
CA ASP A 804 35.29 30.33 -38.18
C ASP A 804 34.65 29.21 -39.02
N GLU A 805 34.41 28.05 -38.40
CA GLU A 805 33.87 26.88 -39.06
C GLU A 805 32.34 26.93 -39.26
N THR A 806 31.59 27.57 -38.35
CA THR A 806 30.12 27.63 -38.39
C THR A 806 29.58 29.03 -38.62
N LYS A 807 30.20 29.79 -39.54
CA LYS A 807 29.87 31.17 -39.99
C LYS A 807 28.43 31.72 -39.84
N ILE A 808 27.41 30.88 -39.94
CA ILE A 808 26.01 31.25 -39.78
C ILE A 808 25.64 31.61 -38.34
N ASP A 809 26.25 30.97 -37.33
CA ASP A 809 25.99 31.25 -35.90
C ASP A 809 26.78 32.46 -35.37
N ASN A 810 27.66 33.03 -36.18
CA ASN A 810 28.30 34.31 -35.91
C ASN A 810 27.34 35.51 -36.09
N THR A 811 26.11 35.33 -36.56
CA THR A 811 25.12 36.41 -36.71
C THR A 811 23.76 35.99 -36.20
N PHE A 812 23.08 36.89 -35.48
CA PHE A 812 21.73 36.70 -34.99
C PHE A 812 20.86 37.91 -35.35
N THR A 813 19.62 37.67 -35.77
CA THR A 813 18.64 38.73 -36.04
C THR A 813 17.43 38.54 -35.14
N LEU A 814 17.02 39.59 -34.44
CA LEU A 814 15.84 39.60 -33.57
C LEU A 814 14.83 40.62 -34.08
N ASN A 815 13.61 40.14 -34.33
CA ASN A 815 12.47 40.97 -34.72
C ASN A 815 11.51 41.06 -33.53
N GLN A 816 11.76 42.00 -32.61
CA GLN A 816 10.97 42.16 -31.40
C GLN A 816 9.67 42.91 -31.70
N THR A 817 8.54 42.21 -31.60
CA THR A 817 7.21 42.86 -31.63
C THR A 817 7.03 43.73 -30.40
N VAL A 818 6.66 44.98 -30.61
CA VAL A 818 6.25 45.92 -29.57
C VAL A 818 4.85 45.56 -29.12
N VAL A 819 4.65 45.42 -27.82
CA VAL A 819 3.36 45.04 -27.25
C VAL A 819 2.79 46.19 -26.43
N ASN A 820 1.46 46.34 -26.45
CA ASN A 820 0.75 47.13 -25.44
C ASN A 820 0.51 46.25 -24.21
N SER A 821 0.04 46.79 -23.08
CA SER A 821 -0.12 45.98 -21.85
C SER A 821 -0.89 44.68 -22.11
N PHE A 822 -0.16 43.58 -22.07
CA PHE A 822 -0.64 42.20 -22.07
C PHE A 822 0.41 41.35 -21.34
N ASP A 823 -0.01 40.19 -20.86
CA ASP A 823 0.60 39.37 -19.80
C ASP A 823 2.14 39.25 -19.88
N PRO A 824 2.88 39.61 -18.82
CA PRO A 824 4.35 39.53 -18.79
C PRO A 824 4.91 38.09 -18.82
N ASN A 825 4.04 37.08 -18.71
CA ASN A 825 4.38 35.67 -18.86
C ASN A 825 4.05 35.22 -20.29
N ASP A 826 5.07 35.15 -21.16
CA ASP A 826 4.86 35.01 -22.60
C ASP A 826 5.90 34.10 -23.27
N LYS A 827 5.53 33.63 -24.47
CA LYS A 827 6.37 32.81 -25.34
C LYS A 827 6.44 33.43 -26.72
N THR A 828 7.66 33.55 -27.23
CA THR A 828 7.93 34.18 -28.52
C THR A 828 8.88 33.32 -29.35
N CYS A 829 8.51 33.09 -30.61
CA CYS A 829 9.44 32.63 -31.65
C CYS A 829 10.25 33.83 -32.12
N LEU A 830 11.57 33.82 -31.95
CA LEU A 830 12.42 34.99 -32.16
C LEU A 830 12.61 35.33 -33.64
N GLU A 831 12.39 34.36 -34.54
CA GLU A 831 12.32 34.60 -35.99
C GLU A 831 11.04 35.36 -36.41
N GLY A 832 10.07 35.50 -35.50
CA GLY A 832 8.80 36.18 -35.73
C GLY A 832 7.72 35.27 -36.30
N ASN A 833 6.58 35.86 -36.68
CA ASN A 833 5.39 35.11 -37.10
C ASN A 833 5.52 34.46 -38.50
N THR A 834 6.62 34.70 -39.21
CA THR A 834 6.84 34.17 -40.57
C THR A 834 8.32 33.89 -40.81
N VAL A 835 8.62 32.68 -41.29
CA VAL A 835 9.98 32.24 -41.65
C VAL A 835 10.08 31.88 -43.13
N THR A 836 11.28 32.02 -43.72
CA THR A 836 11.53 31.61 -45.10
C THR A 836 11.71 30.09 -45.21
N PRO A 837 11.52 29.49 -46.40
CA PRO A 837 11.71 28.05 -46.59
C PRO A 837 13.15 27.55 -46.33
N ASP A 838 14.12 28.46 -46.26
CA ASP A 838 15.52 28.12 -45.95
C ASP A 838 15.71 27.65 -44.49
N LEU A 839 14.72 27.89 -43.61
CA LEU A 839 14.73 27.43 -42.22
C LEU A 839 14.11 26.02 -42.03
N ILE A 840 13.70 25.34 -43.11
CA ILE A 840 13.22 23.95 -43.06
C ILE A 840 14.41 23.02 -42.82
N GLY A 841 14.36 22.24 -41.73
CA GLY A 841 15.46 21.38 -41.29
C GLY A 841 16.51 22.09 -40.43
N GLU A 842 16.37 23.40 -40.24
CA GLU A 842 17.30 24.25 -39.51
C GLU A 842 16.72 24.73 -38.17
N TYR A 843 17.56 25.36 -37.35
CA TYR A 843 17.19 25.87 -36.03
C TYR A 843 16.26 27.08 -36.10
N VAL A 844 15.26 27.09 -35.21
CA VAL A 844 14.50 28.28 -34.82
C VAL A 844 14.65 28.49 -33.30
N HIS A 845 14.50 29.74 -32.85
CA HIS A 845 14.77 30.14 -31.48
C HIS A 845 13.49 30.56 -30.76
N TYR A 846 13.37 30.11 -29.52
CA TYR A 846 12.26 30.45 -28.64
C TYR A 846 12.77 31.12 -27.39
N LEU A 847 12.00 32.10 -26.92
CA LEU A 847 12.15 32.70 -25.61
C LEU A 847 10.84 32.52 -24.86
N ILE A 848 10.94 32.04 -23.62
CA ILE A 848 9.84 32.04 -22.66
C ILE A 848 10.25 32.95 -21.50
N ARG A 849 9.43 33.96 -21.20
CA ARG A 849 9.64 34.89 -20.08
C ARG A 849 8.63 34.63 -18.99
N CYS A 850 9.08 34.78 -17.75
CA CYS A 850 8.28 34.66 -16.55
C CYS A 850 8.47 35.91 -15.68
N GLU A 851 7.39 36.50 -15.17
CA GLU A 851 7.45 37.59 -14.18
C GLU A 851 6.74 37.16 -12.89
N ASN A 852 7.46 37.19 -11.77
CA ASN A 852 6.88 36.95 -10.45
C ASN A 852 6.05 38.17 -10.04
N THR A 853 4.74 38.11 -10.30
CA THR A 853 3.77 39.13 -9.88
C THR A 853 3.15 38.84 -8.51
N GLY A 854 3.73 37.88 -7.77
CA GLY A 854 3.31 37.50 -6.42
C GLY A 854 3.64 38.56 -5.37
N THR A 855 3.46 38.20 -4.09
CA THR A 855 3.75 39.07 -2.94
C THR A 855 4.97 38.62 -2.12
N ALA A 856 5.69 37.60 -2.60
CA ALA A 856 6.87 37.01 -1.99
C ALA A 856 7.86 36.49 -3.07
N GLU A 857 9.12 36.30 -2.70
CA GLU A 857 10.16 35.80 -3.63
C GLU A 857 9.80 34.38 -4.07
N ALA A 858 9.84 34.10 -5.38
CA ALA A 858 9.60 32.77 -5.92
C ALA A 858 10.86 31.93 -5.77
N VAL A 859 10.82 30.90 -4.92
CA VAL A 859 11.99 30.09 -4.58
C VAL A 859 12.37 29.16 -5.73
N ASN A 860 11.41 28.65 -6.49
CA ASN A 860 11.63 27.79 -7.66
C ASN A 860 10.71 28.21 -8.81
N ILE A 861 11.12 27.95 -10.06
CA ILE A 861 10.29 28.14 -11.25
C ILE A 861 10.41 26.93 -12.16
N VAL A 862 9.31 26.44 -12.72
CA VAL A 862 9.31 25.40 -13.75
C VAL A 862 8.60 25.93 -14.98
N ILE A 863 9.24 25.86 -16.15
CA ILE A 863 8.63 26.21 -17.43
C ILE A 863 8.46 24.91 -18.21
N LYS A 864 7.23 24.53 -18.51
CA LYS A 864 6.88 23.31 -19.26
C LYS A 864 6.44 23.66 -20.67
N ASP A 865 7.09 23.07 -21.65
CA ASP A 865 6.93 23.35 -23.07
C ASP A 865 6.57 22.07 -23.84
N PHE A 866 5.43 22.08 -24.54
CA PHE A 866 4.93 20.95 -25.31
C PHE A 866 5.39 21.05 -26.76
N ILE A 867 6.39 20.27 -27.13
CA ILE A 867 6.98 20.29 -28.46
C ILE A 867 6.16 19.43 -29.42
N ASP A 868 5.70 20.00 -30.53
CA ASP A 868 5.12 19.23 -31.63
C ASP A 868 6.21 18.46 -32.39
N ILE A 869 6.40 17.19 -32.01
CA ILE A 869 7.37 16.27 -32.62
C ILE A 869 7.07 15.93 -34.09
N THR A 870 5.92 16.35 -34.63
CA THR A 870 5.62 16.24 -36.07
C THR A 870 6.18 17.43 -36.87
N LYS A 871 6.59 18.49 -36.17
CA LYS A 871 7.15 19.71 -36.74
C LYS A 871 8.60 19.96 -36.33
N PHE A 872 9.02 19.45 -35.17
CA PHE A 872 10.34 19.66 -34.61
C PHE A 872 11.06 18.35 -34.28
N ASP A 873 12.38 18.36 -34.42
CA ASP A 873 13.23 17.32 -33.86
C ASP A 873 13.58 17.66 -32.40
N ILE A 874 12.85 17.09 -31.45
CA ILE A 874 13.07 17.33 -30.01
C ILE A 874 14.48 16.92 -29.56
N THR A 875 15.13 15.99 -30.25
CA THR A 875 16.49 15.56 -29.90
C THR A 875 17.54 16.64 -30.20
N SER A 876 17.18 17.61 -31.04
CA SER A 876 18.02 18.74 -31.42
C SER A 876 17.94 19.95 -30.48
N LEU A 877 17.05 19.94 -29.47
CA LEU A 877 16.86 21.07 -28.56
C LEU A 877 18.14 21.40 -27.80
N ILE A 878 18.52 22.68 -27.86
CA ILE A 878 19.70 23.24 -27.20
C ILE A 878 19.27 24.48 -26.43
N ILE A 879 19.58 24.54 -25.13
CA ILE A 879 19.44 25.76 -24.34
C ILE A 879 20.47 26.78 -24.83
N THR A 880 20.02 27.95 -25.24
CA THR A 880 20.92 29.04 -25.60
C THR A 880 21.22 29.89 -24.37
N ASP A 881 20.24 30.11 -23.49
CA ASP A 881 20.44 30.89 -22.28
C ASP A 881 19.31 30.79 -21.24
N SER A 882 19.57 31.28 -20.03
CA SER A 882 18.58 31.40 -18.97
C SER A 882 18.91 32.56 -18.04
N SER A 883 17.91 33.15 -17.38
CA SER A 883 18.13 34.25 -16.42
C SER A 883 18.85 33.78 -15.16
N HIS A 884 18.64 32.53 -14.76
CA HIS A 884 19.20 31.91 -13.56
C HIS A 884 19.63 30.48 -13.83
N GLY A 885 20.35 29.87 -12.88
CA GLY A 885 20.73 28.45 -12.97
C GLY A 885 19.50 27.56 -13.10
N MET A 886 19.52 26.66 -14.07
CA MET A 886 18.42 25.72 -14.30
C MET A 886 18.91 24.33 -14.69
N THR A 887 18.01 23.36 -14.58
CA THR A 887 18.15 22.02 -15.16
C THR A 887 17.05 21.79 -16.20
N THR A 888 17.24 20.86 -17.12
CA THR A 888 16.25 20.55 -18.15
C THR A 888 15.93 19.07 -18.13
N LYS A 889 14.64 18.74 -18.15
CA LYS A 889 14.13 17.37 -18.25
C LYS A 889 13.27 17.24 -19.51
N ILE A 890 13.55 16.24 -20.34
CA ILE A 890 12.79 15.95 -21.55
C ILE A 890 12.18 14.56 -21.40
N THR A 891 10.85 14.48 -21.45
CA THR A 891 10.10 13.22 -21.40
C THR A 891 9.13 13.20 -22.58
N ASP A 892 9.31 12.24 -23.49
CA ASP A 892 8.55 12.13 -24.75
C ASP A 892 8.56 13.42 -25.59
N ASN A 893 7.47 14.19 -25.58
CA ASN A 893 7.32 15.45 -26.32
C ASN A 893 7.30 16.70 -25.41
N VAL A 894 7.58 16.54 -24.12
CA VAL A 894 7.54 17.62 -23.12
C VAL A 894 8.95 17.99 -22.69
N VAL A 895 9.21 19.29 -22.65
CA VAL A 895 10.47 19.87 -22.18
C VAL A 895 10.19 20.72 -20.93
N GLU A 896 10.81 20.36 -19.82
CA GLU A 896 10.70 21.06 -18.54
C GLU A 896 12.02 21.80 -18.26
N PHE A 897 11.96 23.13 -18.13
CA PHE A 897 13.06 23.99 -17.71
C PHE A 897 12.88 24.35 -16.23
N ILE A 898 13.78 23.91 -15.36
CA ILE A 898 13.62 23.91 -13.90
C ILE A 898 14.66 24.83 -13.26
N PHE A 899 14.21 25.92 -12.67
CA PHE A 899 15.02 26.86 -11.89
C PHE A 899 14.84 26.57 -10.39
N GLU A 900 15.83 25.95 -9.76
CA GLU A 900 15.78 25.66 -8.31
C GLU A 900 16.51 26.74 -7.50
N ASN A 901 15.95 27.10 -6.35
CA ASN A 901 16.49 28.13 -5.44
C ASN A 901 16.79 29.45 -6.16
N ILE A 902 15.96 29.80 -7.14
CA ILE A 902 16.09 31.02 -7.93
C ILE A 902 15.90 32.26 -7.04
N ASN A 903 15.04 32.16 -6.02
CA ASN A 903 14.64 33.26 -5.12
C ASN A 903 14.32 34.53 -5.93
N LEU A 904 13.50 34.38 -6.97
CA LEU A 904 13.15 35.45 -7.88
C LEU A 904 12.30 36.48 -7.12
N PRO A 905 12.77 37.71 -6.91
CA PRO A 905 12.07 38.71 -6.12
C PRO A 905 10.67 39.00 -6.66
N PHE A 906 9.83 39.65 -5.85
CA PHE A 906 8.51 40.14 -6.24
C PHE A 906 8.46 41.67 -6.36
N ASP A 907 9.62 42.32 -6.28
CA ASP A 907 9.72 43.74 -6.56
C ASP A 907 9.75 44.00 -8.07
N ASP A 908 9.04 45.05 -8.51
CA ASP A 908 8.88 45.44 -9.93
C ASP A 908 10.21 45.63 -10.70
N ALA A 909 11.37 45.68 -10.03
CA ALA A 909 12.66 45.90 -10.66
C ALA A 909 13.43 44.61 -10.97
N ASN A 910 13.19 43.51 -10.23
CA ASN A 910 14.02 42.29 -10.31
C ASN A 910 13.21 40.98 -10.38
N ASN A 911 11.89 41.07 -10.56
CA ASN A 911 10.98 39.92 -10.58
C ASN A 911 10.89 39.17 -11.93
N ASP A 912 11.79 39.47 -12.87
CA ASP A 912 11.77 38.92 -14.23
C ASP A 912 12.73 37.71 -14.38
N GLY A 913 12.27 36.63 -15.01
CA GLY A 913 13.05 35.46 -15.40
C GLY A 913 12.79 35.04 -16.86
N TYR A 914 13.67 34.20 -17.44
CA TYR A 914 13.46 33.64 -18.77
C TYR A 914 14.30 32.40 -19.04
N VAL A 915 13.87 31.64 -20.06
CA VAL A 915 14.67 30.61 -20.74
C VAL A 915 14.63 30.84 -22.25
N ALA A 916 15.80 30.78 -22.88
CA ALA A 916 15.97 30.84 -24.32
C ALA A 916 16.54 29.50 -24.82
N PHE A 917 15.97 28.96 -25.88
CA PHE A 917 16.42 27.71 -26.48
C PHE A 917 16.25 27.72 -28.00
N LYS A 918 16.97 26.84 -28.69
CA LYS A 918 16.83 26.59 -30.13
C LYS A 918 16.49 25.14 -30.41
N ILE A 919 15.66 24.90 -31.41
CA ILE A 919 15.22 23.57 -31.83
C ILE A 919 15.12 23.51 -33.35
N LYS A 920 15.53 22.39 -33.96
CA LYS A 920 15.43 22.21 -35.41
C LYS A 920 14.01 21.89 -35.82
N THR A 921 13.55 22.57 -36.87
CA THR A 921 12.37 22.13 -37.61
C THR A 921 12.67 20.83 -38.35
N LEU A 922 11.65 20.03 -38.63
CA LEU A 922 11.84 18.80 -39.41
C LEU A 922 12.04 19.12 -40.90
N PRO A 923 12.92 18.39 -41.62
CA PRO A 923 13.08 18.53 -43.07
C PRO A 923 11.82 18.20 -43.87
N THR A 924 10.79 17.65 -43.23
CA THR A 924 9.50 17.28 -43.83
C THR A 924 8.52 18.43 -43.95
N LEU A 925 8.82 19.61 -43.38
CA LEU A 925 7.93 20.76 -43.48
C LEU A 925 7.85 21.31 -44.91
N LEU A 926 6.69 21.88 -45.25
CA LEU A 926 6.40 22.47 -46.56
C LEU A 926 6.02 23.95 -46.47
N ILE A 927 6.12 24.67 -47.59
CA ILE A 927 5.62 26.05 -47.69
C ILE A 927 4.11 26.06 -47.39
N GLY A 928 3.69 26.91 -46.46
CA GLY A 928 2.33 27.01 -45.95
C GLY A 928 2.10 26.25 -44.63
N ASP A 929 3.05 25.42 -44.20
CA ASP A 929 2.99 24.81 -42.87
C ASP A 929 3.14 25.88 -41.79
N VAL A 930 2.47 25.62 -40.67
CA VAL A 930 2.50 26.48 -39.49
C VAL A 930 2.93 25.63 -38.32
N PHE A 931 3.83 26.16 -37.51
CA PHE A 931 4.19 25.59 -36.23
C PHE A 931 3.83 26.59 -35.14
N GLU A 932 3.09 26.12 -34.15
CA GLU A 932 2.58 26.91 -33.05
C GLU A 932 2.86 26.18 -31.74
N ASN A 933 3.18 26.95 -30.70
CA ASN A 933 3.63 26.39 -29.43
C ASN A 933 3.30 27.34 -28.27
N GLU A 934 2.92 26.79 -27.12
CA GLU A 934 2.64 27.50 -25.86
C GLU A 934 3.45 26.88 -24.72
N ALA A 935 3.58 27.58 -23.60
CA ALA A 935 4.28 27.07 -22.42
C ALA A 935 3.48 27.36 -21.15
N GLU A 936 3.71 26.52 -20.14
CA GLU A 936 3.14 26.64 -18.80
C GLU A 936 4.25 27.06 -17.83
N ILE A 937 4.06 28.15 -17.10
CA ILE A 937 5.06 28.71 -16.18
C ILE A 937 4.57 28.56 -14.74
N TYR A 938 5.22 27.71 -13.98
CA TYR A 938 4.95 27.46 -12.56
C TYR A 938 5.91 28.29 -11.71
N PHE A 939 5.38 29.14 -10.83
CA PHE A 939 6.15 29.81 -9.77
C PHE A 939 5.90 29.07 -8.46
N ASP A 940 6.96 28.53 -7.86
CA ASP A 940 6.91 27.62 -6.72
C ASP A 940 5.90 26.50 -6.93
N TYR A 941 4.80 26.54 -6.18
CA TYR A 941 3.74 25.56 -6.18
C TYR A 941 2.42 26.10 -6.74
N ASN A 942 2.42 27.34 -7.27
CA ASN A 942 1.23 28.01 -7.79
C ASN A 942 0.79 27.43 -9.15
N LYS A 943 -0.47 27.70 -9.54
CA LYS A 943 -1.00 27.34 -10.87
C LYS A 943 -0.14 27.90 -12.00
N PRO A 944 0.04 27.15 -13.10
CA PRO A 944 0.86 27.61 -14.20
C PRO A 944 0.21 28.81 -14.88
N ILE A 945 1.01 29.84 -15.11
CA ILE A 945 0.63 30.91 -16.01
C ILE A 945 0.89 30.40 -17.43
N ILE A 946 -0.19 30.21 -18.19
CA ILE A 946 -0.12 29.76 -19.58
C ILE A 946 0.28 30.97 -20.42
N THR A 947 1.34 30.83 -21.21
CA THR A 947 1.78 31.89 -22.12
C THR A 947 0.78 32.08 -23.25
N ASN A 948 0.97 33.13 -24.05
CA ASN A 948 0.39 33.18 -25.38
C ASN A 948 0.87 32.00 -26.24
N THR A 949 0.08 31.64 -27.26
CA THR A 949 0.51 30.72 -28.32
C THR A 949 1.45 31.45 -29.29
N ALA A 950 2.72 31.05 -29.33
CA ALA A 950 3.69 31.53 -30.31
C ALA A 950 3.48 30.81 -31.65
N LYS A 951 3.10 31.55 -32.69
CA LYS A 951 2.70 31.00 -33.99
C LYS A 951 3.56 31.51 -35.13
N THR A 952 4.15 30.61 -35.91
CA THR A 952 5.03 30.95 -37.03
C THR A 952 4.65 30.17 -38.28
N SER A 953 4.44 30.87 -39.40
CA SER A 953 4.17 30.27 -40.71
C SER A 953 5.42 30.19 -41.59
N ILE A 954 5.57 29.07 -42.31
CA ILE A 954 6.58 28.96 -43.37
C ILE A 954 6.00 29.58 -44.63
N GLU A 955 6.47 30.77 -44.98
CA GLU A 955 5.99 31.47 -46.17
C GLU A 955 7.14 31.79 -47.12
N LYS A 956 6.83 31.68 -48.41
CA LYS A 956 7.71 32.25 -49.41
C LYS A 956 7.48 33.76 -49.38
N SER A 957 8.48 34.51 -48.92
CA SER A 957 8.41 35.98 -48.99
C SER A 957 8.20 36.40 -50.45
N LEU A 958 6.99 36.85 -50.78
CA LEU A 958 6.74 37.73 -51.92
C LEU A 958 7.02 39.19 -51.51
N SER A 959 8.05 39.39 -50.69
CA SER A 959 8.58 40.72 -50.44
C SER A 959 9.43 41.11 -51.65
N ILE A 960 8.82 41.88 -52.54
CA ILE A 960 9.58 42.94 -53.21
C ILE A 960 10.04 43.82 -52.04
N ASN A 961 11.35 43.92 -51.81
CA ASN A 961 11.92 44.95 -50.93
C ASN A 961 11.10 46.23 -51.10
N LYS A 962 10.42 46.66 -50.04
CA LYS A 962 9.57 47.85 -50.04
C LYS A 962 10.45 49.02 -50.47
N THR A 963 10.44 49.31 -51.77
CA THR A 963 11.37 50.23 -52.41
C THR A 963 10.81 51.64 -52.27
N GLU A 964 10.59 52.09 -51.04
CA GLU A 964 10.23 53.48 -50.77
C GLU A 964 11.40 54.43 -51.08
N ALA A 965 12.64 53.92 -51.14
CA ALA A 965 13.80 54.66 -51.65
C ALA A 965 13.74 54.97 -53.16
N ASN A 966 13.04 54.17 -53.99
CA ASN A 966 13.04 54.34 -55.45
C ASN A 966 11.86 55.17 -55.99
N ASN A 967 10.89 55.54 -55.15
CA ASN A 967 9.72 56.29 -55.62
C ASN A 967 10.01 57.75 -56.03
N LYS A 968 11.21 58.27 -55.71
CA LYS A 968 11.72 59.58 -56.16
C LYS A 968 12.54 59.54 -57.47
N LEU A 969 12.82 58.37 -58.05
CA LEU A 969 13.67 58.23 -59.24
C LEU A 969 12.91 58.42 -60.58
N ILE A 970 11.58 58.23 -60.59
CA ILE A 970 10.73 58.34 -61.79
C ILE A 970 9.44 59.10 -61.48
N SER A 971 9.20 60.17 -62.24
CA SER A 971 7.98 60.99 -62.23
C SER A 971 7.15 60.71 -63.47
N ILE A 972 5.84 60.49 -63.29
CA ILE A 972 4.91 60.23 -64.40
C ILE A 972 3.73 61.20 -64.29
N TYR A 973 3.51 62.00 -65.34
CA TYR A 973 2.46 63.02 -65.35
C TYR A 973 2.03 63.42 -66.78
N PRO A 974 0.81 63.95 -66.96
CA PRO A 974 -0.27 63.99 -65.97
C PRO A 974 -0.75 62.57 -65.64
N ASN A 975 -1.29 62.37 -64.44
CA ASN A 975 -1.93 61.12 -64.04
C ASN A 975 -3.04 61.47 -63.04
N PRO A 976 -4.33 61.48 -63.45
CA PRO A 976 -4.88 60.90 -64.67
C PRO A 976 -4.44 61.56 -65.99
N VAL A 977 -4.45 60.81 -67.09
CA VAL A 977 -3.96 61.22 -68.41
C VAL A 977 -5.02 60.98 -69.48
N GLU A 978 -5.17 61.93 -70.41
CA GLU A 978 -5.90 61.70 -71.66
C GLU A 978 -4.97 61.01 -72.67
N ASP A 979 -4.34 61.69 -73.63
CA ASP A 979 -3.71 60.98 -74.75
C ASP A 979 -2.20 60.71 -74.59
N ASN A 980 -1.45 61.59 -73.89
CA ASN A 980 0.00 61.53 -73.81
C ASN A 980 0.50 61.62 -72.36
N LEU A 981 1.38 60.69 -72.00
CA LEU A 981 1.98 60.54 -70.69
C LEU A 981 3.47 60.93 -70.73
N ILE A 982 3.91 61.82 -69.85
CA ILE A 982 5.33 62.18 -69.71
C ILE A 982 5.93 61.32 -68.60
N ILE A 983 7.08 60.71 -68.88
CA ILE A 983 7.87 59.89 -67.94
C ILE A 983 9.25 60.52 -67.84
N GLU A 984 9.57 61.06 -66.67
CA GLU A 984 10.88 61.61 -66.34
C GLU A 984 11.59 60.70 -65.36
N SER A 985 12.89 60.46 -65.57
CA SER A 985 13.74 59.66 -64.71
C SER A 985 15.12 60.29 -64.55
N ASN A 986 15.75 60.11 -63.38
CA ASN A 986 17.15 60.49 -63.19
C ASN A 986 18.13 59.55 -63.92
N GLU A 987 17.63 58.40 -64.41
CA GLU A 987 18.39 57.39 -65.14
C GLU A 987 17.85 57.20 -66.57
N ALA A 988 18.68 56.62 -67.44
CA ALA A 988 18.29 56.32 -68.82
C ALA A 988 17.19 55.25 -68.86
N ILE A 989 16.06 55.55 -69.49
CA ILE A 989 14.95 54.61 -69.65
C ILE A 989 15.23 53.68 -70.84
N ASN A 990 15.29 52.36 -70.61
CA ASN A 990 15.53 51.35 -71.64
C ASN A 990 14.24 50.73 -72.18
N ALA A 991 13.22 50.55 -71.35
CA ALA A 991 11.95 49.98 -71.79
C ALA A 991 10.78 50.45 -70.93
N ILE A 992 9.59 50.48 -71.53
CA ILE A 992 8.33 50.71 -70.85
C ILE A 992 7.35 49.61 -71.25
N SER A 993 6.79 48.92 -70.27
CA SER A 993 5.73 47.92 -70.45
C SER A 993 4.44 48.41 -69.77
N ILE A 994 3.31 48.28 -70.45
CA ILE A 994 1.98 48.67 -69.95
C ILE A 994 1.18 47.41 -69.71
N TYR A 995 0.63 47.25 -68.51
CA TYR A 995 -0.22 46.15 -68.11
C TYR A 995 -1.63 46.64 -67.77
N ASP A 996 -2.66 45.86 -68.08
CA ASP A 996 -4.02 46.10 -67.59
C ASP A 996 -4.16 45.66 -66.12
N ILE A 997 -5.32 45.94 -65.50
CA ILE A 997 -5.58 45.58 -64.09
C ILE A 997 -5.53 44.07 -63.81
N SER A 998 -5.65 43.24 -64.84
CA SER A 998 -5.57 41.78 -64.74
C SER A 998 -4.13 41.27 -64.88
N GLY A 999 -3.15 42.17 -65.02
CA GLY A 999 -1.74 41.84 -65.18
C GLY A 999 -1.36 41.41 -66.60
N ARG A 1000 -2.25 41.52 -67.59
CA ARG A 1000 -1.94 41.19 -68.99
C ARG A 1000 -1.17 42.34 -69.63
N LEU A 1001 -0.06 42.01 -70.31
CA LEU A 1001 0.75 42.96 -71.06
C LEU A 1001 -0.05 43.51 -72.24
N VAL A 1002 -0.31 44.81 -72.24
CA VAL A 1002 -1.09 45.53 -73.26
C VAL A 1002 -0.18 46.16 -74.31
N ASN A 1003 0.98 46.67 -73.90
CA ASN A 1003 1.96 47.26 -74.81
C ASN A 1003 3.37 47.20 -74.22
N GLN A 1004 4.40 47.10 -75.05
CA GLN A 1004 5.81 47.17 -74.63
C GLN A 1004 6.63 47.92 -75.67
N ILE A 1005 7.43 48.88 -75.20
CA ILE A 1005 8.30 49.71 -76.02
C ILE A 1005 9.71 49.64 -75.45
N SER A 1006 10.70 49.42 -76.32
CA SER A 1006 12.12 49.40 -75.95
C SER A 1006 12.86 50.53 -76.67
N TYR A 1007 13.81 51.17 -76.00
CA TYR A 1007 14.58 52.31 -76.49
C TYR A 1007 16.07 51.97 -76.53
N LEU A 1008 16.72 52.24 -77.66
CA LEU A 1008 18.15 51.97 -77.88
C LEU A 1008 19.07 53.12 -77.41
N ASN A 1009 18.54 54.35 -77.21
CA ASN A 1009 19.32 55.54 -76.86
C ASN A 1009 18.77 56.23 -75.59
N SER A 1010 19.67 56.56 -74.67
CA SER A 1010 19.43 57.09 -73.32
C SER A 1010 18.65 58.41 -73.30
N LYS A 1011 17.37 58.37 -72.91
CA LYS A 1011 16.60 59.58 -72.58
C LYS A 1011 16.09 59.50 -71.15
N ASN A 1012 16.35 60.56 -70.39
CA ASN A 1012 15.88 60.77 -69.03
C ASN A 1012 14.46 61.36 -69.00
N LYS A 1013 13.89 61.69 -70.17
CA LYS A 1013 12.52 62.15 -70.35
C LYS A 1013 11.93 61.59 -71.64
N LEU A 1014 10.74 60.99 -71.52
CA LEU A 1014 10.01 60.39 -72.63
C LEU A 1014 8.55 60.87 -72.63
N GLU A 1015 8.01 61.09 -73.81
CA GLU A 1015 6.58 61.28 -74.01
C GLU A 1015 6.03 60.01 -74.68
N LEU A 1016 5.04 59.39 -74.02
CA LEU A 1016 4.42 58.14 -74.41
C LEU A 1016 2.95 58.40 -74.77
N SER A 1017 2.59 58.18 -76.03
CA SER A 1017 1.18 58.23 -76.42
C SER A 1017 0.46 56.95 -76.02
N ILE A 1018 -0.56 57.11 -75.19
CA ILE A 1018 -1.44 56.04 -74.71
C ILE A 1018 -2.86 56.16 -75.30
N LYS A 1019 -3.02 56.91 -76.40
CA LYS A 1019 -4.31 57.14 -77.08
C LYS A 1019 -5.03 55.86 -77.54
N HIS A 1020 -4.28 54.81 -77.83
CA HIS A 1020 -4.82 53.49 -78.17
C HIS A 1020 -5.38 52.74 -76.94
N LEU A 1021 -5.10 53.28 -75.74
CA LEU A 1021 -5.61 52.96 -74.41
C LEU A 1021 -7.14 53.08 -74.33
N LEU A 1022 -7.90 52.06 -73.94
CA LEU A 1022 -9.27 52.29 -73.47
C LEU A 1022 -9.24 52.98 -72.10
N ASN A 1023 -10.27 53.75 -71.75
CA ASN A 1023 -10.39 54.37 -70.43
C ASN A 1023 -10.34 53.32 -69.32
N GLY A 1024 -9.47 53.53 -68.32
CA GLY A 1024 -9.21 52.54 -67.29
C GLY A 1024 -7.90 52.75 -66.53
N THR A 1025 -7.63 51.85 -65.58
CA THR A 1025 -6.38 51.83 -64.82
C THR A 1025 -5.39 50.88 -65.49
N TYR A 1026 -4.14 51.32 -65.63
CA TYR A 1026 -3.03 50.55 -66.17
C TYR A 1026 -1.84 50.62 -65.21
N PHE A 1027 -0.93 49.65 -65.30
CA PHE A 1027 0.35 49.66 -64.60
C PHE A 1027 1.49 49.80 -65.62
N LEU A 1028 2.26 50.87 -65.49
CA LEU A 1028 3.47 51.10 -66.28
C LEU A 1028 4.68 50.55 -65.54
N LYS A 1029 5.35 49.56 -66.12
CA LYS A 1029 6.66 49.09 -65.67
C LYS A 1029 7.73 49.78 -66.51
N VAL A 1030 8.52 50.66 -65.89
CA VAL A 1030 9.62 51.39 -66.51
C VAL A 1030 10.94 50.73 -66.09
N LYS A 1031 11.73 50.31 -67.07
CA LYS A 1031 13.04 49.69 -66.88
C LYS A 1031 14.14 50.70 -67.19
N THR A 1032 15.02 50.94 -66.25
CA THR A 1032 16.28 51.70 -66.40
C THR A 1032 17.47 50.76 -66.37
N ASN A 1033 18.68 51.30 -66.52
CA ASN A 1033 19.91 50.50 -66.53
C ASN A 1033 20.14 49.74 -65.21
N GLN A 1034 19.63 50.25 -64.09
CA GLN A 1034 19.86 49.70 -62.75
C GLN A 1034 18.59 49.20 -62.07
N ASN A 1035 17.41 49.68 -62.48
CA ASN A 1035 16.17 49.48 -61.73
C ASN A 1035 14.98 49.13 -62.64
N GLU A 1036 13.99 48.43 -62.08
CA GLU A 1036 12.66 48.25 -62.67
C GLU A 1036 11.62 48.83 -61.72
N ILE A 1037 10.84 49.81 -62.17
CA ILE A 1037 9.90 50.56 -61.32
C ILE A 1037 8.49 50.47 -61.92
N ILE A 1038 7.49 50.19 -61.08
CA ILE A 1038 6.08 50.11 -61.50
C ILE A 1038 5.31 51.33 -60.98
N LYS A 1039 4.55 51.99 -61.85
CA LYS A 1039 3.68 53.13 -61.53
C LYS A 1039 2.26 52.89 -62.06
N LYS A 1040 1.26 53.15 -61.24
CA LYS A 1040 -0.15 53.15 -61.65
C LYS A 1040 -0.43 54.37 -62.53
N VAL A 1041 -1.15 54.19 -63.63
CA VAL A 1041 -1.60 55.25 -64.55
C VAL A 1041 -3.09 55.11 -64.79
N VAL A 1042 -3.84 56.22 -64.70
CA VAL A 1042 -5.28 56.26 -64.95
C VAL A 1042 -5.53 56.98 -66.28
N LYS A 1043 -6.01 56.25 -67.29
CA LYS A 1043 -6.44 56.79 -68.59
C LYS A 1043 -7.90 57.23 -68.49
N ILE A 1044 -8.15 58.51 -68.69
CA ILE A 1044 -9.49 59.13 -68.71
C ILE A 1044 -9.94 59.47 -70.13
#